data_AF-A0A497DMB0-F1
#
_entry.id   AF-A0A497DMB0-F1
#
_cell.length_a   1.000
_cell.length_b   1.000
_cell.length_c   1.000
_cell.angle_alpha   90.00
_cell.angle_beta   90.00
_cell.angle_gamma   90.00
#
_symmetry.space_group_name_H-M   'P 1'
#
loop_
_entity.id
_entity.type
_entity.pdbx_description
1 polymer ?
#
loop_
_entity_poly.entity_id
_entity_poly.type
_entity_poly.pdbx_seq_one_letter_code
_entity_poly.pdbx_strand_id
1 'polypeptide(L)'
;MKSKNIVLLLAFVLVNFSLLAQGVYIPKSNDIQERNGKQFYVHTVQKGQTVYSISKAYDVTIDEIYFENPDAKYGLQIGQQLWIPTVNKETEVNAEVSSAKFDFFYHIVDANEHFSHIAQLYNIPERYVRLANPDLSEPLKEGEYIKVPVEASFSILDGKQTKPYKTPQLADVPAPNVSMENENVRTIQQKPKHEKVNAVSFNPNIKVMENYRHVVVRGETLKSIAEKYQISEIDLKSVNPGLQTVVQGDRLRIPAYAVIPGVKQRSRKQPRIIDTNPQKETPSKQPGKAKTSFRYTVQNGENIYTIARKFGVATETLFRLNPSLSGSYLRSGQVLVIPKLEKKPHFIYYQVPRKTKLKKIARLFKISYMELKAANRGLKKRVYAGQTVKVPGGEHAVLIDTEPVKEPTSSTNVEKKNGQQQCKPKPYRGKEMKVALMVPLYLEEMDSINSAEFLKTFQPGFKPFTFVEFLEGAYLAIDSLKRMGYNIELNVYDVDNKITKTAKTLQRHELRDMDLIIGPFYSKSFNQVALFAENFHIPVVNPFTFRSEILGKYDNVIKVKPGEASQIPLLVELIKNRYAHDKIFIITQTPYKDADLVHSLITAMEEKIPETVSLSNVDINNVAVEVANRLDEEGEPVSLYFNIEGVPVDPAVVDAYLYDSTAFDNKPILINYMVDSLHPFLDNASVIRNNLVIIYGNDKPYIMDVVNKLNRVRDTFNINIVGVPLWEQIKRMDYALLNNLNLTYFASDFVNYNLSSTKQFVADYKNSFNTEPDRFGFNGFDITLFFVKALADYDKRFLRCLPTTNSLTFENGFQFEKVKDTDNNFENVMWNLLRIDNFKTIRLTESDLIPVEHEAG
;
A
#
# COMPACT_ATOMS: atom_id res chain seq x y z
N MET A 1 3.59 -56.16 -28.46
CA MET A 1 3.88 -54.74 -28.81
C MET A 1 2.85 -53.79 -28.17
N LYS A 2 3.00 -53.40 -26.89
CA LYS A 2 2.08 -52.42 -26.24
C LYS A 2 2.74 -51.51 -25.16
N SER A 3 4.05 -51.30 -25.21
CA SER A 3 4.78 -50.51 -24.17
C SER A 3 5.42 -49.20 -24.64
N LYS A 4 5.57 -48.94 -25.96
CA LYS A 4 6.27 -47.74 -26.46
C LYS A 4 5.40 -46.49 -26.65
N ASN A 5 4.07 -46.59 -26.51
CA ASN A 5 3.15 -45.48 -26.81
C ASN A 5 2.75 -44.63 -25.59
N ILE A 6 3.05 -45.05 -24.36
CA ILE A 6 2.69 -44.31 -23.13
C ILE A 6 3.76 -43.28 -22.77
N VAL A 7 5.04 -43.64 -22.90
CA VAL A 7 6.19 -42.75 -22.64
C VAL A 7 6.15 -41.50 -23.54
N LEU A 8 5.73 -41.64 -24.79
CA LEU A 8 5.58 -40.52 -25.73
C LEU A 8 4.40 -39.58 -25.38
N LEU A 9 3.42 -40.05 -24.61
CA LEU A 9 2.27 -39.24 -24.21
C LEU A 9 2.62 -38.32 -23.03
N LEU A 10 3.34 -38.84 -22.03
CA LEU A 10 3.86 -38.07 -20.89
C LEU A 10 4.83 -36.97 -21.33
N ALA A 11 5.74 -37.28 -22.26
CA ALA A 11 6.69 -36.31 -22.79
C ALA A 11 6.05 -35.12 -23.54
N PHE A 12 4.80 -35.25 -24.01
CA PHE A 12 4.11 -34.19 -24.75
C PHE A 12 3.28 -33.24 -23.87
N VAL A 13 2.97 -33.65 -22.63
CA VAL A 13 2.28 -32.79 -21.64
C VAL A 13 3.26 -31.80 -20.99
N LEU A 14 4.51 -32.23 -20.76
CA LEU A 14 5.55 -31.48 -20.03
C LEU A 14 6.16 -30.26 -20.76
N VAL A 15 5.59 -29.80 -21.87
CA VAL A 15 6.18 -28.74 -22.73
C VAL A 15 5.27 -27.49 -22.87
N ASN A 16 4.11 -27.45 -22.20
CA ASN A 16 3.12 -26.37 -22.37
C ASN A 16 2.60 -25.74 -21.05
N PHE A 17 3.41 -25.71 -19.99
CA PHE A 17 3.07 -25.00 -18.74
C PHE A 17 4.07 -23.90 -18.32
N SER A 18 5.04 -23.55 -19.18
CA SER A 18 5.94 -22.41 -18.98
C SER A 18 5.42 -21.13 -19.65
N LEU A 19 4.21 -20.68 -19.30
CA LEU A 19 3.67 -19.34 -19.64
C LEU A 19 2.30 -19.10 -18.99
N LEU A 20 2.24 -18.26 -17.95
CA LEU A 20 1.30 -17.11 -17.82
C LEU A 20 1.40 -16.34 -16.48
N ALA A 21 2.62 -16.10 -15.99
CA ALA A 21 2.88 -14.99 -15.07
C ALA A 21 2.78 -13.65 -15.82
N GLN A 22 1.55 -13.22 -16.17
CA GLN A 22 1.26 -11.90 -16.72
C GLN A 22 0.07 -11.29 -15.97
N GLY A 23 0.33 -10.17 -15.28
CA GLY A 23 -0.70 -9.44 -14.55
C GLY A 23 -1.79 -8.85 -15.46
N VAL A 24 -2.84 -8.31 -14.86
CA VAL A 24 -3.98 -7.71 -15.57
C VAL A 24 -3.48 -6.71 -16.62
N TYR A 25 -3.67 -7.03 -17.90
CA TYR A 25 -3.26 -6.15 -18.99
C TYR A 25 -4.10 -4.86 -18.98
N ILE A 26 -3.44 -3.72 -18.77
CA ILE A 26 -4.05 -2.40 -18.77
C ILE A 26 -3.58 -1.65 -20.03
N PRO A 27 -4.43 -1.49 -21.06
CA PRO A 27 -4.09 -0.64 -22.20
C PRO A 27 -4.04 0.83 -21.75
N LYS A 28 -3.01 1.58 -22.17
CA LYS A 28 -3.03 3.05 -22.04
C LYS A 28 -4.22 3.62 -22.82
N SER A 29 -4.89 4.62 -22.26
CA SER A 29 -6.03 5.27 -22.87
C SER A 29 -5.62 6.10 -24.08
N ASN A 30 -6.49 6.15 -25.09
CA ASN A 30 -6.35 7.05 -26.23
C ASN A 30 -7.17 8.35 -26.06
N ASP A 31 -7.94 8.46 -24.96
CA ASP A 31 -8.60 9.70 -24.55
C ASP A 31 -7.58 10.56 -23.80
N ILE A 32 -7.08 11.61 -24.47
CA ILE A 32 -6.14 12.58 -23.89
C ILE A 32 -6.84 13.93 -23.80
N GLN A 33 -6.89 14.50 -22.60
CA GLN A 33 -7.57 15.76 -22.30
C GLN A 33 -6.62 16.74 -21.61
N GLU A 34 -6.81 18.03 -21.86
CA GLU A 34 -6.00 19.09 -21.26
C GLU A 34 -6.65 19.66 -20.00
N ARG A 35 -5.84 19.84 -18.94
CA ARG A 35 -6.26 20.40 -17.66
C ARG A 35 -5.17 21.33 -17.11
N ASN A 36 -5.41 22.64 -17.14
CA ASN A 36 -4.45 23.68 -16.73
C ASN A 36 -3.12 23.67 -17.52
N GLY A 37 -3.16 23.53 -18.86
CA GLY A 37 -1.95 23.52 -19.70
C GLY A 37 -1.13 22.22 -19.67
N LYS A 38 -1.54 21.23 -18.88
CA LYS A 38 -0.97 19.87 -18.87
C LYS A 38 -1.94 18.88 -19.54
N GLN A 39 -1.39 17.86 -20.20
CA GLN A 39 -2.16 16.79 -20.84
C GLN A 39 -2.24 15.56 -19.94
N PHE A 40 -3.40 14.89 -19.98
CA PHE A 40 -3.70 13.72 -19.17
C PHE A 40 -4.40 12.64 -20.00
N TYR A 41 -3.97 11.40 -19.86
CA TYR A 41 -4.77 10.25 -20.24
C TYR A 41 -5.98 10.11 -19.30
N VAL A 42 -7.18 9.99 -19.85
CA VAL A 42 -8.38 9.66 -19.07
C VAL A 42 -8.58 8.16 -19.08
N HIS A 43 -8.17 7.49 -18.00
CA HIS A 43 -8.31 6.06 -17.82
C HIS A 43 -9.62 5.71 -17.12
N THR A 44 -10.29 4.62 -17.51
CA THR A 44 -11.47 4.12 -16.79
C THR A 44 -11.16 2.79 -16.13
N VAL A 45 -11.25 2.75 -14.79
CA VAL A 45 -10.91 1.60 -13.96
C VAL A 45 -11.77 0.39 -14.30
N GLN A 46 -11.12 -0.76 -14.52
CA GLN A 46 -11.77 -2.04 -14.77
C GLN A 46 -11.66 -2.99 -13.56
N LYS A 47 -12.44 -4.07 -13.56
CA LYS A 47 -12.41 -5.07 -12.47
C LYS A 47 -11.01 -5.68 -12.33
N GLY A 48 -10.46 -5.64 -11.12
CA GLY A 48 -9.13 -6.21 -10.81
C GLY A 48 -7.96 -5.28 -11.14
N GLN A 49 -8.19 -4.03 -11.53
CA GLN A 49 -7.12 -3.04 -11.64
C GLN A 49 -6.87 -2.37 -10.28
N THR A 50 -5.59 -2.14 -9.99
CA THR A 50 -5.09 -1.46 -8.78
C THR A 50 -4.29 -0.23 -9.18
N VAL A 51 -4.11 0.73 -8.27
CA VAL A 51 -3.36 1.98 -8.58
C VAL A 51 -1.92 1.67 -8.99
N TYR A 52 -1.32 0.64 -8.36
CA TYR A 52 0.00 0.11 -8.71
C TYR A 52 0.05 -0.45 -10.15
N SER A 53 -0.88 -1.33 -10.52
CA SER A 53 -0.90 -1.90 -11.89
C SER A 53 -1.20 -0.85 -12.95
N ILE A 54 -2.01 0.17 -12.65
CA ILE A 54 -2.24 1.33 -13.52
C ILE A 54 -0.97 2.19 -13.63
N SER A 55 -0.32 2.54 -12.52
CA SER A 55 0.96 3.28 -12.49
C SER A 55 2.01 2.63 -13.40
N LYS A 56 2.25 1.32 -13.24
CA LYS A 56 3.18 0.55 -14.07
C LYS A 56 2.78 0.48 -15.54
N ALA A 57 1.48 0.43 -15.86
CA ALA A 57 1.00 0.42 -17.25
C ALA A 57 1.11 1.77 -17.95
N TYR A 58 1.07 2.88 -17.21
CA TYR A 58 1.16 4.24 -17.74
C TYR A 58 2.55 4.85 -17.70
N ASP A 59 3.50 4.25 -16.97
CA ASP A 59 4.84 4.78 -16.70
C ASP A 59 4.82 6.11 -15.93
N VAL A 60 4.05 6.11 -14.84
CA VAL A 60 3.94 7.22 -13.88
C VAL A 60 4.00 6.68 -12.46
N THR A 61 4.25 7.55 -11.49
CA THR A 61 4.24 7.21 -10.07
C THR A 61 2.81 7.06 -9.53
N ILE A 62 2.67 6.32 -8.42
CA ILE A 62 1.39 6.20 -7.71
C ILE A 62 0.94 7.54 -7.12
N ASP A 63 1.88 8.33 -6.60
CA ASP A 63 1.59 9.63 -5.99
C ASP A 63 1.14 10.68 -7.01
N GLU A 64 1.60 10.63 -8.27
CA GLU A 64 1.04 11.47 -9.36
C GLU A 64 -0.41 11.11 -9.69
N ILE A 65 -0.75 9.82 -9.77
CA ILE A 65 -2.14 9.39 -9.94
C ILE A 65 -2.98 9.87 -8.74
N TYR A 66 -2.45 9.82 -7.53
CA TYR A 66 -3.12 10.33 -6.33
C TYR A 66 -3.18 11.85 -6.20
N PHE A 67 -2.25 12.59 -6.80
CA PHE A 67 -2.26 14.06 -6.85
C PHE A 67 -3.36 14.54 -7.81
N GLU A 68 -3.42 13.97 -9.01
CA GLU A 68 -4.45 14.31 -10.00
C GLU A 68 -5.83 13.69 -9.66
N ASN A 69 -5.87 12.64 -8.83
CA ASN A 69 -7.08 11.91 -8.38
C ASN A 69 -7.06 11.58 -6.87
N PRO A 70 -7.25 12.56 -5.96
CA PRO A 70 -7.13 12.35 -4.52
C PRO A 70 -8.02 11.24 -3.93
N ASP A 71 -9.20 11.01 -4.52
CA ASP A 71 -10.16 9.98 -4.06
C ASP A 71 -9.61 8.55 -4.21
N ALA A 72 -8.69 8.31 -5.15
CA ALA A 72 -8.10 6.98 -5.38
C ALA A 72 -7.25 6.48 -4.20
N LYS A 73 -6.81 7.37 -3.29
CA LYS A 73 -6.09 7.01 -2.05
C LYS A 73 -6.91 6.09 -1.14
N TYR A 74 -8.23 6.04 -1.31
CA TYR A 74 -9.15 5.20 -0.54
C TYR A 74 -9.56 3.90 -1.28
N GLY A 75 -8.82 3.54 -2.33
CA GLY A 75 -9.10 2.42 -3.21
C GLY A 75 -9.85 2.83 -4.49
N LEU A 76 -9.89 1.93 -5.46
CA LEU A 76 -10.50 2.18 -6.77
C LEU A 76 -11.88 1.53 -6.91
N GLN A 77 -12.79 2.21 -7.60
CA GLN A 77 -14.11 1.70 -7.95
C GLN A 77 -14.21 1.37 -9.45
N ILE A 78 -14.89 0.27 -9.81
CA ILE A 78 -15.07 -0.13 -11.21
C ILE A 78 -15.89 0.95 -11.93
N GLY A 79 -15.37 1.48 -13.04
CA GLY A 79 -15.95 2.59 -13.78
C GLY A 79 -15.53 4.00 -13.30
N GLN A 80 -14.69 4.10 -12.26
CA GLN A 80 -14.05 5.36 -11.88
C GLN A 80 -13.14 5.87 -13.01
N GLN A 81 -13.16 7.17 -13.28
CA GLN A 81 -12.21 7.80 -14.18
C GLN A 81 -11.00 8.33 -13.40
N LEU A 82 -9.81 8.12 -13.95
CA LEU A 82 -8.54 8.63 -13.43
C LEU A 82 -7.85 9.48 -14.50
N TRP A 83 -7.42 10.67 -14.10
CA TRP A 83 -6.59 11.61 -14.84
C TRP A 83 -5.12 11.24 -14.62
N ILE A 84 -4.46 10.69 -15.62
CA ILE A 84 -3.09 10.18 -15.50
C ILE A 84 -2.16 11.07 -16.34
N PRO A 85 -1.09 11.67 -15.79
CA PRO A 85 -0.20 12.54 -16.55
C PRO A 85 0.35 11.88 -17.81
N THR A 86 0.53 12.64 -18.89
CA THR A 86 1.25 12.17 -20.09
C THR A 86 2.78 12.29 -19.97
N VAL A 87 3.28 12.92 -18.89
CA VAL A 87 4.71 13.15 -18.61
C VAL A 87 4.95 12.89 -17.12
N ASN A 88 5.99 12.11 -16.79
CA ASN A 88 6.45 11.90 -15.41
C ASN A 88 7.11 13.18 -14.87
N LYS A 89 6.69 13.65 -13.68
CA LYS A 89 7.19 14.86 -13.00
C LYS A 89 8.68 14.80 -12.65
N GLU A 90 9.24 13.62 -12.40
CA GLU A 90 10.68 13.39 -12.20
C GLU A 90 11.46 13.71 -13.50
N THR A 91 10.87 13.45 -14.67
CA THR A 91 11.46 13.80 -15.97
C THR A 91 11.36 15.31 -16.24
N GLU A 92 10.25 15.96 -15.85
CA GLU A 92 10.16 17.44 -15.86
C GLU A 92 11.25 18.05 -14.96
N VAL A 93 11.37 17.58 -13.71
CA VAL A 93 12.34 18.07 -12.71
C VAL A 93 13.77 17.89 -13.18
N ASN A 94 14.16 16.70 -13.63
CA ASN A 94 15.53 16.42 -14.05
C ASN A 94 15.93 17.26 -15.28
N ALA A 95 15.01 17.49 -16.23
CA ALA A 95 15.27 18.37 -17.36
C ALA A 95 15.38 19.86 -16.95
N GLU A 96 14.55 20.31 -16.00
CA GLU A 96 14.54 21.69 -15.50
C GLU A 96 15.78 22.00 -14.64
N VAL A 97 16.25 21.06 -13.81
CA VAL A 97 17.53 21.16 -13.08
C VAL A 97 18.71 21.17 -14.06
N SER A 98 18.71 20.26 -15.06
CA SER A 98 19.78 20.18 -16.07
C SER A 98 19.89 21.41 -16.98
N SER A 99 18.86 22.27 -17.00
CA SER A 99 18.81 23.51 -17.78
C SER A 99 18.67 24.79 -16.93
N ALA A 100 18.86 24.66 -15.62
CA ALA A 100 18.75 25.75 -14.66
C ALA A 100 19.71 26.91 -14.97
N LYS A 101 19.21 28.14 -14.86
CA LYS A 101 20.01 29.37 -15.07
C LYS A 101 20.55 29.97 -13.77
N PHE A 102 20.10 29.46 -12.64
CA PHE A 102 20.41 29.92 -11.29
C PHE A 102 20.19 28.74 -10.32
N ASP A 103 20.88 28.74 -9.18
CA ASP A 103 20.77 27.68 -8.19
C ASP A 103 19.43 27.79 -7.41
N PHE A 104 18.72 26.68 -7.30
CA PHE A 104 17.51 26.53 -6.51
C PHE A 104 17.40 25.11 -5.95
N PHE A 105 16.47 24.91 -5.03
CA PHE A 105 15.92 23.60 -4.73
C PHE A 105 14.38 23.69 -4.79
N TYR A 106 13.69 22.57 -4.98
CA TYR A 106 12.23 22.59 -4.92
C TYR A 106 11.72 22.42 -3.49
N HIS A 107 10.62 23.12 -3.19
CA HIS A 107 9.73 22.87 -2.07
C HIS A 107 8.42 22.27 -2.62
N ILE A 108 7.81 21.36 -1.86
CA ILE A 108 6.50 20.79 -2.18
C ILE A 108 5.46 21.42 -1.26
N VAL A 109 4.46 22.06 -1.87
CA VAL A 109 3.39 22.84 -1.24
C VAL A 109 2.53 21.99 -0.31
N ASP A 110 2.41 22.39 0.96
CA ASP A 110 1.45 21.81 1.92
C ASP A 110 0.04 22.42 1.74
N ALA A 111 -0.97 21.79 2.35
CA ALA A 111 -2.37 22.17 2.18
C ALA A 111 -2.67 23.64 2.60
N ASN A 112 -3.10 24.48 1.66
CA ASN A 112 -3.35 25.93 1.82
C ASN A 112 -2.08 26.79 2.01
N GLU A 113 -0.92 26.33 1.52
CA GLU A 113 0.31 27.13 1.50
C GLU A 113 0.31 28.18 0.35
N HIS A 114 1.12 29.22 0.51
CA HIS A 114 1.17 30.41 -0.35
C HIS A 114 2.62 30.83 -0.57
N PHE A 115 2.94 31.59 -1.62
CA PHE A 115 4.32 32.06 -1.86
C PHE A 115 4.89 32.85 -0.67
N SER A 116 4.06 33.60 0.04
CA SER A 116 4.41 34.36 1.25
C SER A 116 4.80 33.45 2.43
N HIS A 117 4.12 32.31 2.62
CA HIS A 117 4.49 31.31 3.63
C HIS A 117 5.81 30.62 3.26
N ILE A 118 6.00 30.24 2.00
CA ILE A 118 7.24 29.62 1.49
C ILE A 118 8.42 30.59 1.66
N ALA A 119 8.22 31.85 1.32
CA ALA A 119 9.19 32.93 1.52
C ALA A 119 9.60 33.06 3.00
N GLN A 120 8.63 33.11 3.92
CA GLN A 120 8.87 33.15 5.36
C GLN A 120 9.54 31.86 5.89
N LEU A 121 9.15 30.70 5.37
CA LEU A 121 9.64 29.37 5.74
C LEU A 121 11.14 29.22 5.44
N TYR A 122 11.58 29.71 4.28
CA TYR A 122 12.98 29.69 3.85
C TYR A 122 13.75 31.00 4.14
N ASN A 123 13.13 31.95 4.85
CA ASN A 123 13.70 33.27 5.16
C ASN A 123 14.21 34.05 3.93
N ILE A 124 13.52 33.92 2.79
CA ILE A 124 13.84 34.60 1.53
C ILE A 124 12.75 35.60 1.13
N PRO A 125 13.09 36.71 0.44
CA PRO A 125 12.07 37.64 -0.05
C PRO A 125 11.09 36.99 -1.05
N GLU A 126 9.79 37.16 -0.84
CA GLU A 126 8.72 36.58 -1.67
C GLU A 126 8.87 36.87 -3.17
N ARG A 127 9.41 38.05 -3.52
CA ARG A 127 9.70 38.41 -4.91
C ARG A 127 10.58 37.38 -5.62
N TYR A 128 11.55 36.77 -4.93
CA TYR A 128 12.44 35.78 -5.54
C TYR A 128 11.75 34.43 -5.75
N VAL A 129 10.87 34.03 -4.83
CA VAL A 129 10.02 32.83 -5.03
C VAL A 129 9.11 33.01 -6.24
N ARG A 130 8.54 34.21 -6.42
CA ARG A 130 7.71 34.52 -7.61
C ARG A 130 8.55 34.61 -8.90
N LEU A 131 9.71 35.27 -8.88
CA LEU A 131 10.62 35.36 -10.03
C LEU A 131 11.18 34.00 -10.47
N ALA A 132 11.39 33.06 -9.54
CA ALA A 132 11.81 31.70 -9.85
C ALA A 132 10.68 30.83 -10.46
N ASN A 133 9.42 31.23 -10.28
CA ASN A 133 8.22 30.47 -10.70
C ASN A 133 7.23 31.36 -11.48
N PRO A 134 7.63 31.96 -12.62
CA PRO A 134 6.83 32.97 -13.32
C PRO A 134 5.49 32.43 -13.86
N ASP A 135 5.42 31.13 -14.15
CA ASP A 135 4.23 30.47 -14.71
C ASP A 135 3.21 30.01 -13.64
N LEU A 136 3.54 30.15 -12.34
CA LEU A 136 2.70 29.69 -11.24
C LEU A 136 1.93 30.85 -10.59
N SER A 137 0.65 30.60 -10.29
CA SER A 137 -0.27 31.59 -9.72
C SER A 137 -1.07 31.00 -8.55
N GLU A 138 -1.51 31.86 -7.63
CA GLU A 138 -2.24 31.42 -6.43
C GLU A 138 -3.74 31.20 -6.69
N PRO A 139 -4.40 30.26 -6.00
CA PRO A 139 -3.87 29.43 -4.92
C PRO A 139 -2.97 28.28 -5.40
N LEU A 140 -1.86 28.06 -4.69
CA LEU A 140 -0.98 26.91 -4.93
C LEU A 140 -1.71 25.59 -4.57
N LYS A 141 -1.38 24.51 -5.26
CA LYS A 141 -2.00 23.19 -5.05
C LYS A 141 -1.15 22.34 -4.09
N GLU A 142 -1.79 21.66 -3.15
CA GLU A 142 -1.11 20.68 -2.28
C GLU A 142 -0.39 19.62 -3.11
N GLY A 143 0.94 19.55 -3.01
CA GLY A 143 1.80 18.69 -3.84
C GLY A 143 2.50 19.38 -5.02
N GLU A 144 2.23 20.67 -5.29
CA GLU A 144 2.86 21.44 -6.36
C GLU A 144 4.32 21.77 -6.02
N TYR A 145 5.19 21.78 -7.05
CA TYR A 145 6.64 21.95 -6.90
C TYR A 145 7.02 23.42 -7.13
N ILE A 146 7.57 24.08 -6.12
CA ILE A 146 7.95 25.49 -6.13
C ILE A 146 9.47 25.62 -6.07
N LYS A 147 10.08 26.28 -7.05
CA LYS A 147 11.52 26.60 -7.02
C LYS A 147 11.80 27.63 -5.94
N VAL A 148 12.59 27.25 -4.95
CA VAL A 148 13.08 28.08 -3.86
C VAL A 148 14.52 28.48 -4.22
N PRO A 149 14.75 29.71 -4.74
CA PRO A 149 16.09 30.15 -5.10
C PRO A 149 16.94 30.36 -3.85
N VAL A 150 18.21 29.97 -3.93
CA VAL A 150 19.18 30.30 -2.88
C VAL A 150 19.58 31.78 -2.97
N GLU A 151 20.09 32.36 -1.88
CA GLU A 151 20.44 33.80 -1.83
C GLU A 151 21.43 34.24 -2.92
N ALA A 152 22.39 33.39 -3.28
CA ALA A 152 23.35 33.64 -4.37
C ALA A 152 22.67 33.80 -5.75
N SER A 153 21.45 33.29 -5.92
CA SER A 153 20.67 33.41 -7.17
C SER A 153 19.88 34.70 -7.29
N PHE A 154 19.78 35.51 -6.22
CA PHE A 154 18.98 36.74 -6.21
C PHE A 154 19.50 37.79 -7.21
N SER A 155 20.81 37.86 -7.43
CA SER A 155 21.43 38.74 -8.45
C SER A 155 21.08 38.33 -9.88
N ILE A 156 20.92 37.02 -10.13
CA ILE A 156 20.53 36.48 -11.43
C ILE A 156 19.04 36.73 -11.67
N LEU A 157 18.19 36.50 -10.66
CA LEU A 157 16.74 36.75 -10.73
C LEU A 157 16.38 38.24 -10.82
N ASP A 158 17.18 39.13 -10.23
CA ASP A 158 17.08 40.59 -10.43
C ASP A 158 17.49 41.03 -11.85
N GLY A 159 18.00 40.13 -12.70
CA GLY A 159 18.55 40.45 -14.03
C GLY A 159 19.89 41.19 -14.01
N LYS A 160 20.54 41.27 -12.85
CA LYS A 160 21.78 42.05 -12.61
C LYS A 160 23.06 41.27 -12.96
N GLN A 161 22.95 39.99 -13.29
CA GLN A 161 24.04 39.14 -13.77
C GLN A 161 23.58 38.24 -14.93
N THR A 162 24.36 38.21 -16.02
CA THR A 162 24.03 37.50 -17.26
C THR A 162 24.86 36.24 -17.51
N LYS A 163 25.85 35.94 -16.65
CA LYS A 163 26.56 34.66 -16.63
C LYS A 163 25.89 33.75 -15.58
N PRO A 164 25.45 32.53 -15.92
CA PRO A 164 25.11 31.54 -14.90
C PRO A 164 26.36 31.16 -14.12
N TYR A 165 26.24 30.96 -12.81
CA TYR A 165 27.29 30.34 -12.02
C TYR A 165 27.50 28.91 -12.51
N LYS A 166 28.73 28.53 -12.84
CA LYS A 166 29.05 27.13 -13.12
C LYS A 166 29.12 26.36 -11.80
N THR A 167 28.23 25.39 -11.63
CA THR A 167 28.43 24.27 -10.70
C THR A 167 29.89 23.78 -10.83
N PRO A 168 30.67 23.72 -9.73
CA PRO A 168 32.12 23.92 -9.71
C PRO A 168 32.94 23.46 -10.94
N GLN A 169 33.20 24.41 -11.85
CA GLN A 169 34.24 24.32 -12.88
C GLN A 169 35.02 25.64 -12.96
N LEU A 170 35.95 25.85 -12.01
CA LEU A 170 37.01 26.87 -11.96
C LEU A 170 36.70 28.23 -12.65
N ALA A 171 36.35 29.27 -11.85
CA ALA A 171 36.03 30.67 -12.27
C ALA A 171 34.62 30.83 -12.92
N ASP A 172 34.05 32.02 -13.20
CA ASP A 172 34.63 33.36 -13.45
C ASP A 172 33.70 34.53 -12.96
N VAL A 173 34.22 35.76 -12.93
CA VAL A 173 33.78 36.98 -12.19
C VAL A 173 33.81 38.19 -13.20
N PRO A 174 33.65 39.50 -12.86
CA PRO A 174 32.93 40.17 -11.77
C PRO A 174 31.54 40.70 -12.22
N ALA A 175 31.08 41.80 -11.61
CA ALA A 175 29.88 42.60 -11.94
C ALA A 175 30.21 44.11 -11.67
N PRO A 176 29.28 45.08 -11.39
CA PRO A 176 27.82 45.06 -11.15
C PRO A 176 27.06 45.47 -12.45
N ASN A 177 25.93 46.19 -12.56
CA ASN A 177 25.05 47.00 -11.67
C ASN A 177 23.68 47.19 -12.41
N VAL A 178 22.56 47.75 -11.92
CA VAL A 178 22.15 48.47 -10.69
C VAL A 178 20.59 48.32 -10.55
N SER A 179 19.90 49.19 -9.81
CA SER A 179 18.43 49.46 -9.85
C SER A 179 17.47 48.63 -8.95
N MET A 180 16.21 49.08 -8.90
CA MET A 180 15.44 49.34 -7.67
C MET A 180 13.91 49.48 -7.94
N GLU A 181 13.08 49.13 -6.94
CA GLU A 181 11.78 49.76 -6.53
C GLU A 181 10.56 49.75 -7.50
N ASN A 182 9.25 49.72 -7.14
CA ASN A 182 8.43 49.53 -5.90
C ASN A 182 6.92 49.36 -6.34
N GLU A 183 5.82 49.15 -5.57
CA GLU A 183 5.48 49.07 -4.12
C GLU A 183 4.08 48.39 -3.88
N ASN A 184 3.82 47.81 -2.67
CA ASN A 184 2.65 47.97 -1.73
C ASN A 184 1.12 47.99 -2.17
N VAL A 185 0.07 47.59 -1.39
CA VAL A 185 -0.12 46.99 -0.02
C VAL A 185 -1.59 46.53 0.33
N ARG A 186 -1.77 45.47 1.18
CA ARG A 186 -2.86 45.07 2.19
C ARG A 186 -4.38 45.09 1.81
N THR A 187 -5.27 44.07 1.99
CA THR A 187 -5.81 43.22 3.13
C THR A 187 -6.93 43.88 4.01
N ILE A 188 -7.80 43.27 4.88
CA ILE A 188 -7.70 42.13 5.84
C ILE A 188 -9.07 41.70 6.56
N GLN A 189 -9.39 40.39 6.75
CA GLN A 189 -10.18 39.69 7.86
C GLN A 189 -11.71 40.01 8.21
N GLN A 190 -12.59 39.28 8.98
CA GLN A 190 -12.77 37.88 9.54
C GLN A 190 -14.26 37.48 10.04
N LYS A 191 -14.45 36.36 10.80
CA LYS A 191 -15.65 35.49 11.20
C LYS A 191 -16.55 36.03 12.40
N PRO A 192 -17.63 35.39 13.06
CA PRO A 192 -18.12 33.96 13.26
C PRO A 192 -19.69 33.59 13.49
N LYS A 193 -20.09 32.38 14.03
CA LYS A 193 -21.35 31.90 14.80
C LYS A 193 -22.70 31.35 14.17
N HIS A 194 -23.63 30.48 14.73
CA HIS A 194 -23.90 29.92 16.13
C HIS A 194 -24.63 28.49 16.46
N GLU A 195 -25.41 27.75 15.62
CA GLU A 195 -25.28 26.25 15.33
C GLU A 195 -25.90 24.96 16.19
N LYS A 196 -26.77 23.97 15.69
CA LYS A 196 -27.23 22.55 16.24
C LYS A 196 -27.55 21.31 15.22
N VAL A 197 -27.71 19.96 15.42
CA VAL A 197 -27.37 18.89 14.35
C VAL A 197 -28.38 17.77 13.85
N ASN A 198 -28.34 17.36 12.54
CA ASN A 198 -28.78 16.04 11.92
C ASN A 198 -28.31 15.71 10.44
N ALA A 199 -27.60 14.60 10.13
CA ALA A 199 -26.90 14.30 8.84
C ALA A 199 -27.73 13.91 7.57
N VAL A 200 -27.26 14.28 6.36
CA VAL A 200 -27.91 14.06 5.05
C VAL A 200 -26.89 13.84 3.91
N SER A 201 -27.29 13.09 2.87
CA SER A 201 -26.50 12.76 1.66
C SER A 201 -26.16 13.97 0.77
N PHE A 202 -24.97 13.96 0.16
CA PHE A 202 -24.54 14.97 -0.82
C PHE A 202 -25.44 15.01 -2.08
N ASN A 203 -25.76 16.22 -2.55
CA ASN A 203 -26.55 16.50 -3.74
C ASN A 203 -25.80 17.50 -4.65
N PRO A 204 -25.04 17.03 -5.67
CA PRO A 204 -24.22 17.89 -6.52
C PRO A 204 -25.02 18.87 -7.39
N ASN A 205 -26.35 18.71 -7.50
CA ASN A 205 -27.21 19.58 -8.29
C ASN A 205 -27.49 20.93 -7.59
N ILE A 206 -27.27 21.02 -6.27
CA ILE A 206 -27.38 22.28 -5.54
C ILE A 206 -26.08 23.05 -5.72
N LYS A 207 -26.10 24.03 -6.63
CA LYS A 207 -25.00 24.98 -6.80
C LYS A 207 -24.66 25.66 -5.47
N VAL A 208 -23.38 25.82 -5.19
CA VAL A 208 -22.86 26.49 -3.99
C VAL A 208 -22.38 27.90 -4.31
N MET A 209 -22.27 28.76 -3.31
CA MET A 209 -21.59 30.05 -3.45
C MET A 209 -20.09 29.82 -3.63
N GLU A 210 -19.60 29.89 -4.86
CA GLU A 210 -18.27 29.43 -5.27
C GLU A 210 -17.15 29.97 -4.36
N ASN A 211 -17.16 31.27 -4.07
CA ASN A 211 -16.14 31.96 -3.26
C ASN A 211 -16.57 32.30 -1.80
N TYR A 212 -17.67 31.72 -1.29
CA TYR A 212 -18.13 31.95 0.09
C TYR A 212 -18.15 30.65 0.89
N ARG A 213 -17.55 30.66 2.09
CA ARG A 213 -17.64 29.57 3.07
C ARG A 213 -18.06 30.15 4.41
N HIS A 214 -19.05 29.56 5.06
CA HIS A 214 -19.26 29.83 6.47
C HIS A 214 -18.13 29.19 7.27
N VAL A 215 -17.58 29.89 8.27
CA VAL A 215 -16.54 29.31 9.13
C VAL A 215 -16.98 29.29 10.59
N VAL A 216 -17.08 28.07 11.12
CA VAL A 216 -17.51 27.73 12.47
C VAL A 216 -16.51 28.22 13.53
N VAL A 217 -16.98 28.65 14.71
CA VAL A 217 -16.15 28.96 15.89
C VAL A 217 -16.67 28.26 17.18
N ARG A 218 -17.03 28.95 18.28
CA ARG A 218 -17.03 28.37 19.65
C ARG A 218 -18.38 28.43 20.38
N GLY A 219 -18.99 27.26 20.55
CA GLY A 219 -20.31 27.08 21.19
C GLY A 219 -21.39 26.83 20.12
N GLU A 220 -21.22 25.75 19.36
CA GLU A 220 -21.59 25.67 17.92
C GLU A 220 -21.69 24.19 17.41
N THR A 221 -22.85 23.70 16.88
CA THR A 221 -23.08 22.31 16.36
C THR A 221 -24.26 21.89 15.32
N LEU A 222 -24.97 22.34 14.22
CA LEU A 222 -25.08 23.13 12.93
C LEU A 222 -26.29 24.11 12.65
N LYS A 223 -27.58 23.71 12.73
CA LYS A 223 -28.91 24.37 12.76
C LYS A 223 -28.93 25.89 12.69
N SER A 224 -28.41 26.60 13.69
CA SER A 224 -28.44 28.07 13.64
C SER A 224 -27.57 28.66 12.52
N ILE A 225 -26.64 27.93 11.89
CA ILE A 225 -26.05 28.29 10.58
C ILE A 225 -27.10 28.18 9.48
N ALA A 226 -27.85 27.07 9.44
CA ALA A 226 -28.89 26.87 8.44
C ALA A 226 -29.98 27.96 8.56
N GLU A 227 -30.44 28.24 9.79
CA GLU A 227 -31.37 29.34 10.10
C GLU A 227 -30.75 30.71 9.75
N LYS A 228 -29.46 30.96 10.04
CA LYS A 228 -28.73 32.19 9.69
C LYS A 228 -28.71 32.44 8.17
N TYR A 229 -28.73 31.40 7.34
CA TYR A 229 -28.78 31.54 5.89
C TYR A 229 -30.15 31.25 5.27
N GLN A 230 -31.20 31.09 6.09
CA GLN A 230 -32.58 30.76 5.68
C GLN A 230 -32.68 29.48 4.82
N ILE A 231 -31.93 28.45 5.19
CA ILE A 231 -31.92 27.11 4.56
C ILE A 231 -32.20 26.03 5.61
N SER A 232 -32.49 24.80 5.19
CA SER A 232 -32.61 23.68 6.12
C SER A 232 -31.23 23.09 6.48
N GLU A 233 -31.15 22.38 7.62
CA GLU A 233 -29.96 21.56 7.93
C GLU A 233 -29.68 20.54 6.82
N ILE A 234 -30.75 19.96 6.26
CA ILE A 234 -30.75 18.98 5.18
C ILE A 234 -30.01 19.56 3.96
N ASP A 235 -30.37 20.78 3.54
CA ASP A 235 -29.71 21.47 2.42
C ASP A 235 -28.24 21.77 2.71
N LEU A 236 -27.95 22.33 3.90
CA LEU A 236 -26.60 22.68 4.33
C LEU A 236 -25.66 21.46 4.34
N LYS A 237 -26.16 20.29 4.73
CA LYS A 237 -25.41 19.03 4.68
C LYS A 237 -25.35 18.44 3.29
N SER A 238 -26.41 18.59 2.48
CA SER A 238 -26.41 18.11 1.10
C SER A 238 -25.36 18.79 0.20
N VAL A 239 -24.83 19.96 0.56
CA VAL A 239 -23.69 20.59 -0.15
C VAL A 239 -22.32 20.31 0.47
N ASN A 240 -22.27 19.62 1.62
CA ASN A 240 -21.07 19.28 2.38
C ASN A 240 -21.04 17.76 2.65
N PRO A 241 -20.40 16.95 1.77
CA PRO A 241 -20.32 15.49 1.95
C PRO A 241 -19.81 15.09 3.34
N GLY A 242 -20.43 14.09 3.95
CA GLY A 242 -19.97 13.51 5.22
C GLY A 242 -20.24 14.35 6.49
N LEU A 243 -20.96 15.47 6.40
CA LEU A 243 -21.12 16.42 7.50
C LEU A 243 -21.99 15.92 8.67
N GLN A 244 -21.44 15.05 9.52
CA GLN A 244 -22.11 14.42 10.66
C GLN A 244 -22.25 15.34 11.88
N THR A 245 -21.18 16.05 12.25
CA THR A 245 -21.17 17.20 13.19
C THR A 245 -20.25 18.29 12.62
N VAL A 246 -20.05 19.41 13.30
CA VAL A 246 -18.93 20.34 13.05
C VAL A 246 -18.39 20.92 14.35
N VAL A 247 -17.20 21.53 14.26
CA VAL A 247 -16.39 22.04 15.38
C VAL A 247 -15.68 23.35 15.02
N GLN A 248 -15.10 24.01 16.03
CA GLN A 248 -14.38 25.29 15.90
C GLN A 248 -13.28 25.25 14.83
N GLY A 249 -13.53 25.91 13.70
CA GLY A 249 -12.61 26.02 12.57
C GLY A 249 -13.21 25.60 11.22
N ASP A 250 -14.24 24.75 11.22
CA ASP A 250 -14.77 24.09 10.02
C ASP A 250 -15.32 25.07 8.97
N ARG A 251 -15.05 24.79 7.68
CA ARG A 251 -15.28 25.72 6.55
C ARG A 251 -16.35 25.17 5.59
N LEU A 252 -17.61 25.51 5.85
CA LEU A 252 -18.78 24.93 5.19
C LEU A 252 -19.12 25.64 3.88
N ARG A 253 -19.43 24.85 2.85
CA ARG A 253 -20.08 25.30 1.60
C ARG A 253 -21.53 25.71 1.91
N ILE A 254 -22.03 26.76 1.26
CA ILE A 254 -23.40 27.28 1.41
C ILE A 254 -24.11 27.22 0.05
N PRO A 255 -25.39 26.78 -0.03
CA PRO A 255 -26.16 26.80 -1.28
C PRO A 255 -26.25 28.21 -1.89
N ALA A 256 -26.18 28.32 -3.22
CA ALA A 256 -26.16 29.59 -3.94
C ALA A 256 -27.46 30.42 -3.80
N TYR A 257 -28.57 29.78 -3.43
CA TYR A 257 -29.86 30.44 -3.17
C TYR A 257 -30.02 30.96 -1.74
N ALA A 258 -29.05 30.70 -0.85
CA ALA A 258 -29.18 31.03 0.56
C ALA A 258 -29.08 32.55 0.83
N VAL A 259 -29.79 33.05 1.83
CA VAL A 259 -29.88 34.49 2.14
C VAL A 259 -28.75 34.89 3.08
N ILE A 260 -27.89 35.83 2.69
CA ILE A 260 -26.81 36.33 3.54
C ILE A 260 -27.32 37.50 4.40
N PRO A 261 -27.37 37.39 5.74
CA PRO A 261 -27.83 38.49 6.60
C PRO A 261 -26.98 39.75 6.41
N GLY A 262 -27.64 40.91 6.42
CA GLY A 262 -27.02 42.22 6.16
C GLY A 262 -26.81 42.56 4.68
N VAL A 263 -26.87 41.59 3.76
CA VAL A 263 -26.69 41.83 2.32
C VAL A 263 -28.04 42.02 1.63
N LYS A 264 -28.39 43.27 1.31
CA LYS A 264 -29.56 43.59 0.47
C LYS A 264 -29.32 43.16 -0.98
N GLN A 265 -29.75 41.95 -1.34
CA GLN A 265 -29.68 41.47 -2.73
C GLN A 265 -30.53 42.35 -3.67
N ARG A 266 -29.94 42.75 -4.81
CA ARG A 266 -30.67 43.44 -5.90
C ARG A 266 -31.23 42.44 -6.89
N SER A 267 -32.49 42.58 -7.25
CA SER A 267 -33.18 41.70 -8.20
C SER A 267 -32.72 41.91 -9.65
N ARG A 268 -32.59 40.81 -10.40
CA ARG A 268 -32.66 40.79 -11.87
C ARG A 268 -33.58 39.66 -12.32
N LYS A 269 -34.34 39.93 -13.40
CA LYS A 269 -35.45 39.08 -13.88
C LYS A 269 -34.94 37.92 -14.75
N GLN A 270 -35.64 36.79 -14.73
CA GLN A 270 -35.46 35.68 -15.68
C GLN A 270 -36.16 35.99 -17.02
N PRO A 271 -35.54 35.66 -18.18
CA PRO A 271 -36.23 35.42 -19.44
C PRO A 271 -36.99 34.07 -19.45
N ARG A 272 -37.93 33.90 -20.38
CA ARG A 272 -38.75 32.68 -20.55
C ARG A 272 -38.10 31.68 -21.51
N ILE A 273 -38.46 30.41 -21.35
CA ILE A 273 -38.34 29.37 -22.40
C ILE A 273 -39.67 29.33 -23.18
N ILE A 274 -39.61 29.05 -24.49
CA ILE A 274 -40.78 28.89 -25.39
C ILE A 274 -41.03 27.39 -25.62
N ASP A 275 -42.31 27.02 -25.70
CA ASP A 275 -42.81 25.64 -25.87
C ASP A 275 -42.95 25.27 -27.37
N THR A 276 -42.56 24.04 -27.72
CA THR A 276 -42.91 23.38 -28.99
C THR A 276 -43.12 21.87 -28.80
N ASN A 277 -44.22 21.47 -28.16
CA ASN A 277 -44.68 20.08 -28.13
C ASN A 277 -45.86 19.79 -29.08
N PRO A 278 -45.69 18.94 -30.11
CA PRO A 278 -46.81 18.30 -30.82
C PRO A 278 -47.35 17.07 -30.09
N GLN A 279 -48.61 17.18 -29.67
CA GLN A 279 -49.58 16.12 -29.35
C GLN A 279 -49.53 14.91 -30.33
N LYS A 280 -49.98 13.69 -30.00
CA LYS A 280 -50.74 13.12 -28.85
C LYS A 280 -50.73 11.59 -28.97
N GLU A 281 -50.91 10.86 -27.87
CA GLU A 281 -51.93 9.81 -27.80
C GLU A 281 -52.25 9.40 -26.34
N THR A 282 -53.45 8.87 -26.10
CA THR A 282 -54.04 8.70 -24.75
C THR A 282 -53.80 7.31 -24.15
N PRO A 283 -53.52 7.20 -22.83
CA PRO A 283 -53.43 5.91 -22.15
C PRO A 283 -54.81 5.31 -21.89
N SER A 284 -55.07 4.11 -22.42
CA SER A 284 -56.29 3.33 -22.16
C SER A 284 -55.95 1.97 -21.54
N LYS A 285 -56.54 1.70 -20.37
CA LYS A 285 -56.61 0.42 -19.62
C LYS A 285 -55.27 -0.23 -19.21
N GLN A 286 -55.13 -0.45 -17.90
CA GLN A 286 -54.11 -1.32 -17.31
C GLN A 286 -54.46 -2.80 -17.47
N PRO A 287 -53.47 -3.66 -17.75
CA PRO A 287 -53.36 -4.99 -17.15
C PRO A 287 -52.78 -4.87 -15.73
N GLY A 288 -53.18 -5.74 -14.81
CA GLY A 288 -52.84 -5.60 -13.38
C GLY A 288 -51.35 -5.67 -13.05
N LYS A 289 -50.87 -4.77 -12.20
CA LYS A 289 -49.50 -4.81 -11.66
C LYS A 289 -49.29 -6.08 -10.81
N ALA A 290 -48.30 -6.88 -11.18
CA ALA A 290 -47.81 -7.94 -10.31
C ALA A 290 -47.28 -7.35 -8.99
N LYS A 291 -47.50 -8.03 -7.86
CA LYS A 291 -46.97 -7.60 -6.55
C LYS A 291 -45.43 -7.75 -6.56
N THR A 292 -44.74 -6.62 -6.51
CA THR A 292 -43.27 -6.51 -6.53
C THR A 292 -42.61 -6.86 -5.18
N SER A 293 -43.37 -7.40 -4.24
CA SER A 293 -42.92 -7.86 -2.92
C SER A 293 -43.80 -8.98 -2.39
N PHE A 294 -43.25 -9.74 -1.44
CA PHE A 294 -43.95 -10.78 -0.68
C PHE A 294 -43.73 -10.55 0.82
N ARG A 295 -44.47 -11.28 1.67
CA ARG A 295 -44.29 -11.26 3.13
C ARG A 295 -43.50 -12.49 3.57
N TYR A 296 -42.59 -12.29 4.52
CA TYR A 296 -41.73 -13.33 5.09
C TYR A 296 -41.77 -13.26 6.62
N THR A 297 -41.90 -14.40 7.29
CA THR A 297 -41.91 -14.47 8.75
C THR A 297 -40.52 -14.87 9.25
N VAL A 298 -39.91 -14.00 10.06
CA VAL A 298 -38.60 -14.20 10.71
C VAL A 298 -38.61 -15.50 11.52
N GLN A 299 -37.66 -16.40 11.25
CA GLN A 299 -37.47 -17.63 12.02
C GLN A 299 -36.57 -17.39 13.24
N ASN A 300 -36.50 -18.37 14.15
CA ASN A 300 -35.60 -18.27 15.30
C ASN A 300 -34.12 -18.16 14.84
N GLY A 301 -33.34 -17.30 15.50
CA GLY A 301 -31.95 -17.00 15.12
C GLY A 301 -31.75 -16.13 13.85
N GLU A 302 -32.80 -15.83 13.07
CA GLU A 302 -32.65 -14.98 11.88
C GLU A 302 -32.55 -13.48 12.23
N ASN A 303 -31.70 -12.78 11.48
CA ASN A 303 -31.52 -11.33 11.60
C ASN A 303 -31.61 -10.66 10.22
N ILE A 304 -31.61 -9.32 10.19
CA ILE A 304 -31.87 -8.56 8.96
C ILE A 304 -30.80 -8.79 7.88
N TYR A 305 -29.56 -9.13 8.29
CA TYR A 305 -28.44 -9.43 7.39
C TYR A 305 -28.53 -10.85 6.82
N THR A 306 -28.91 -11.84 7.63
CA THR A 306 -29.12 -13.21 7.13
C THR A 306 -30.35 -13.30 6.22
N ILE A 307 -31.44 -12.60 6.55
CA ILE A 307 -32.64 -12.50 5.69
C ILE A 307 -32.35 -11.74 4.39
N ALA A 308 -31.59 -10.64 4.44
CA ALA A 308 -31.11 -9.93 3.25
C ALA A 308 -30.31 -10.85 2.31
N ARG A 309 -29.35 -11.60 2.87
CA ARG A 309 -28.54 -12.59 2.14
C ARG A 309 -29.41 -13.70 1.53
N LYS A 310 -30.32 -14.28 2.32
CA LYS A 310 -31.27 -15.36 1.94
C LYS A 310 -32.14 -15.03 0.72
N PHE A 311 -32.46 -13.75 0.51
CA PHE A 311 -33.27 -13.29 -0.61
C PHE A 311 -32.50 -12.46 -1.66
N GLY A 312 -31.18 -12.31 -1.51
CA GLY A 312 -30.31 -11.59 -2.46
C GLY A 312 -30.54 -10.08 -2.52
N VAL A 313 -31.09 -9.47 -1.47
CA VAL A 313 -31.55 -8.08 -1.42
C VAL A 313 -30.69 -7.25 -0.47
N ALA A 314 -30.44 -5.98 -0.79
CA ALA A 314 -29.69 -5.09 0.10
C ALA A 314 -30.44 -4.83 1.42
N THR A 315 -29.72 -4.86 2.55
CA THR A 315 -30.28 -4.60 3.90
C THR A 315 -30.98 -3.24 3.99
N GLU A 316 -30.37 -2.19 3.45
CA GLU A 316 -30.96 -0.85 3.34
C GLU A 316 -32.33 -0.86 2.61
N THR A 317 -32.47 -1.71 1.59
CA THR A 317 -33.76 -1.88 0.88
C THR A 317 -34.78 -2.62 1.73
N LEU A 318 -34.38 -3.57 2.59
CA LEU A 318 -35.28 -4.17 3.57
C LEU A 318 -35.69 -3.18 4.66
N PHE A 319 -34.78 -2.37 5.20
CA PHE A 319 -35.13 -1.31 6.15
C PHE A 319 -36.10 -0.29 5.53
N ARG A 320 -35.84 0.16 4.29
CA ARG A 320 -36.72 1.09 3.57
C ARG A 320 -38.12 0.54 3.28
N LEU A 321 -38.26 -0.79 3.12
CA LEU A 321 -39.55 -1.47 2.95
C LEU A 321 -40.21 -1.87 4.28
N ASN A 322 -39.49 -1.82 5.38
CA ASN A 322 -39.95 -2.14 6.74
C ASN A 322 -39.52 -1.04 7.73
N PRO A 323 -40.00 0.22 7.55
CA PRO A 323 -39.49 1.37 8.31
C PRO A 323 -39.72 1.29 9.83
N SER A 324 -40.61 0.39 10.29
CA SER A 324 -40.80 0.07 11.71
C SER A 324 -39.61 -0.67 12.35
N LEU A 325 -38.62 -1.10 11.58
CA LEU A 325 -37.38 -1.70 12.09
C LEU A 325 -36.35 -0.69 12.59
N SER A 326 -36.57 0.61 12.39
CA SER A 326 -35.60 1.67 12.71
C SER A 326 -35.29 1.73 14.21
N GLY A 327 -34.21 1.05 14.63
CA GLY A 327 -33.71 1.02 16.01
C GLY A 327 -34.21 -0.15 16.87
N SER A 328 -34.79 -1.21 16.31
CA SER A 328 -35.26 -2.37 17.09
C SER A 328 -34.81 -3.73 16.55
N TYR A 329 -34.52 -4.66 17.47
CA TYR A 329 -34.14 -6.04 17.14
C TYR A 329 -35.31 -6.81 16.52
N LEU A 330 -35.02 -7.63 15.51
CA LEU A 330 -35.99 -8.56 14.96
C LEU A 330 -36.37 -9.63 15.98
N ARG A 331 -37.66 -9.99 16.03
CA ARG A 331 -38.18 -11.09 16.84
C ARG A 331 -38.60 -12.26 15.96
N SER A 332 -38.41 -13.48 16.44
CA SER A 332 -39.02 -14.66 15.80
C SER A 332 -40.54 -14.48 15.70
N GLY A 333 -41.13 -14.86 14.57
CA GLY A 333 -42.54 -14.61 14.25
C GLY A 333 -42.86 -13.22 13.67
N GLN A 334 -41.91 -12.28 13.62
CA GLN A 334 -42.13 -10.96 13.03
C GLN A 334 -42.24 -11.05 11.49
N VAL A 335 -43.19 -10.32 10.90
CA VAL A 335 -43.46 -10.39 9.45
C VAL A 335 -42.85 -9.18 8.72
N LEU A 336 -41.92 -9.46 7.80
CA LEU A 336 -41.25 -8.49 6.94
C LEU A 336 -41.80 -8.50 5.52
N VAL A 337 -41.72 -7.35 4.84
CA VAL A 337 -41.96 -7.17 3.40
C VAL A 337 -40.62 -7.28 2.67
N ILE A 338 -40.49 -8.32 1.84
CA ILE A 338 -39.29 -8.60 1.05
C ILE A 338 -39.59 -8.29 -0.43
N PRO A 339 -38.75 -7.53 -1.15
CA PRO A 339 -38.98 -7.24 -2.56
C PRO A 339 -38.69 -8.48 -3.42
N LYS A 340 -39.48 -8.66 -4.47
CA LYS A 340 -39.35 -9.79 -5.40
C LYS A 340 -38.45 -9.38 -6.56
N LEU A 341 -37.18 -9.79 -6.53
CA LEU A 341 -36.20 -9.45 -7.56
C LEU A 341 -36.51 -10.14 -8.89
N GLU A 342 -36.72 -9.35 -9.94
CA GLU A 342 -36.72 -9.84 -11.32
C GLU A 342 -35.28 -10.04 -11.81
N LYS A 343 -34.88 -11.29 -12.06
CA LYS A 343 -33.60 -11.61 -12.71
C LYS A 343 -33.60 -11.11 -14.16
N LYS A 344 -33.12 -9.88 -14.40
CA LYS A 344 -32.81 -9.39 -15.75
C LYS A 344 -31.55 -10.10 -16.28
N PRO A 345 -31.62 -10.83 -17.41
CA PRO A 345 -30.44 -11.47 -17.99
C PRO A 345 -29.45 -10.41 -18.45
N HIS A 346 -28.20 -10.52 -17.98
CA HIS A 346 -27.08 -9.78 -18.57
C HIS A 346 -26.70 -10.41 -19.92
N PHE A 347 -26.04 -9.63 -20.77
CA PHE A 347 -25.55 -10.11 -22.06
C PHE A 347 -24.17 -9.52 -22.38
N ILE A 348 -23.26 -10.37 -22.83
CA ILE A 348 -21.98 -9.97 -23.44
C ILE A 348 -22.24 -9.75 -24.94
N TYR A 349 -21.84 -8.60 -25.47
CA TYR A 349 -22.02 -8.26 -26.88
C TYR A 349 -20.72 -8.53 -27.63
N TYR A 350 -20.56 -9.77 -28.11
CA TYR A 350 -19.35 -10.21 -28.81
C TYR A 350 -19.37 -9.75 -30.27
N GLN A 351 -18.49 -8.83 -30.63
CA GLN A 351 -18.29 -8.44 -32.03
C GLN A 351 -17.45 -9.49 -32.74
N VAL A 352 -17.93 -10.01 -33.87
CA VAL A 352 -17.27 -11.09 -34.61
C VAL A 352 -16.06 -10.53 -35.38
N PRO A 353 -14.82 -11.01 -35.12
CA PRO A 353 -13.63 -10.47 -35.81
C PRO A 353 -13.48 -10.99 -37.24
N ARG A 354 -13.93 -12.23 -37.52
CA ARG A 354 -13.87 -12.83 -38.86
C ARG A 354 -14.99 -13.85 -39.10
N LYS A 355 -15.38 -14.04 -40.36
CA LYS A 355 -16.52 -14.86 -40.82
C LYS A 355 -16.49 -16.29 -40.22
N THR A 356 -17.39 -16.56 -39.28
CA THR A 356 -17.38 -17.78 -38.46
C THR A 356 -18.77 -18.44 -38.37
N LYS A 357 -18.89 -19.59 -37.70
CA LYS A 357 -20.15 -20.30 -37.43
C LYS A 357 -20.64 -19.93 -36.03
N LEU A 358 -21.94 -19.66 -35.84
CA LEU A 358 -22.49 -19.30 -34.53
C LEU A 358 -22.26 -20.40 -33.47
N LYS A 359 -22.20 -21.69 -33.88
CA LYS A 359 -21.83 -22.82 -33.00
C LYS A 359 -20.35 -22.82 -32.55
N LYS A 360 -19.42 -22.14 -33.26
CA LYS A 360 -18.06 -21.90 -32.73
C LYS A 360 -18.07 -20.81 -31.67
N ILE A 361 -18.91 -19.78 -31.80
CA ILE A 361 -19.08 -18.73 -30.78
C ILE A 361 -19.75 -19.28 -29.53
N ALA A 362 -20.76 -20.15 -29.65
CA ALA A 362 -21.36 -20.81 -28.49
C ALA A 362 -20.32 -21.57 -27.64
N ARG A 363 -19.45 -22.37 -28.30
CA ARG A 363 -18.32 -23.05 -27.66
C ARG A 363 -17.27 -22.08 -27.09
N LEU A 364 -16.96 -21.01 -27.83
CA LEU A 364 -16.03 -19.96 -27.42
C LEU A 364 -16.44 -19.31 -26.09
N PHE A 365 -17.74 -19.26 -25.80
CA PHE A 365 -18.30 -18.77 -24.53
C PHE A 365 -18.88 -19.91 -23.66
N LYS A 366 -18.49 -21.17 -23.90
CA LYS A 366 -18.94 -22.42 -23.22
C LYS A 366 -20.47 -22.63 -23.02
N ILE A 367 -21.36 -21.77 -23.52
CA ILE A 367 -22.83 -21.92 -23.47
C ILE A 367 -23.39 -22.77 -24.62
N SER A 368 -24.66 -23.21 -24.53
CA SER A 368 -25.24 -24.02 -25.59
C SER A 368 -25.49 -23.22 -26.87
N TYR A 369 -25.38 -23.91 -28.01
CA TYR A 369 -25.74 -23.34 -29.32
C TYR A 369 -27.23 -22.98 -29.41
N MET A 370 -28.10 -23.64 -28.65
CA MET A 370 -29.54 -23.36 -28.67
C MET A 370 -29.86 -22.07 -27.92
N GLU A 371 -29.25 -21.83 -26.75
CA GLU A 371 -29.37 -20.57 -26.01
C GLU A 371 -28.79 -19.40 -26.80
N LEU A 372 -27.57 -19.54 -27.35
CA LEU A 372 -26.99 -18.47 -28.14
C LEU A 372 -27.83 -18.15 -29.38
N LYS A 373 -28.40 -19.16 -30.06
CA LYS A 373 -29.31 -18.94 -31.19
C LYS A 373 -30.65 -18.33 -30.72
N ALA A 374 -31.17 -18.71 -29.56
CA ALA A 374 -32.40 -18.17 -28.99
C ALA A 374 -32.26 -16.69 -28.56
N ALA A 375 -31.08 -16.28 -28.12
CA ALA A 375 -30.73 -14.89 -27.83
C ALA A 375 -30.46 -14.03 -29.09
N ASN A 376 -30.24 -14.67 -30.25
CA ASN A 376 -29.90 -14.03 -31.53
C ASN A 376 -30.87 -14.43 -32.65
N ARG A 377 -32.18 -14.34 -32.38
CA ARG A 377 -33.23 -14.60 -33.38
C ARG A 377 -33.05 -13.67 -34.59
N GLY A 378 -32.73 -14.25 -35.74
CA GLY A 378 -32.43 -13.52 -36.99
C GLY A 378 -31.03 -13.80 -37.55
N LEU A 379 -30.04 -14.16 -36.71
CA LEU A 379 -28.70 -14.49 -37.20
C LEU A 379 -28.67 -15.85 -37.92
N LYS A 380 -28.06 -15.86 -39.12
CA LYS A 380 -27.86 -17.07 -39.93
C LYS A 380 -26.81 -17.98 -39.27
N LYS A 381 -26.74 -19.26 -39.68
CA LYS A 381 -25.78 -20.27 -39.13
C LYS A 381 -24.30 -19.82 -39.22
N ARG A 382 -23.98 -18.90 -40.12
CA ARG A 382 -22.70 -18.18 -40.22
C ARG A 382 -22.94 -16.68 -39.98
N VAL A 383 -21.98 -16.05 -39.31
CA VAL A 383 -21.90 -14.61 -39.02
C VAL A 383 -20.58 -14.05 -39.56
N TYR A 384 -20.56 -12.76 -39.88
CA TYR A 384 -19.52 -12.09 -40.65
C TYR A 384 -18.73 -11.09 -39.78
N ALA A 385 -17.59 -10.61 -40.27
CA ALA A 385 -16.79 -9.62 -39.56
C ALA A 385 -17.63 -8.38 -39.20
N GLY A 386 -17.39 -7.80 -38.02
CA GLY A 386 -18.12 -6.64 -37.50
C GLY A 386 -19.54 -6.92 -36.97
N GLN A 387 -20.14 -8.08 -37.28
CA GLN A 387 -21.48 -8.42 -36.77
C GLN A 387 -21.43 -8.72 -35.26
N THR A 388 -22.32 -8.11 -34.50
CA THR A 388 -22.43 -8.35 -33.04
C THR A 388 -23.31 -9.56 -32.75
N VAL A 389 -22.84 -10.41 -31.83
CA VAL A 389 -23.52 -11.60 -31.33
C VAL A 389 -23.78 -11.43 -29.84
N LYS A 390 -25.06 -11.45 -29.45
CA LYS A 390 -25.54 -11.21 -28.08
C LYS A 390 -25.50 -12.51 -27.27
N VAL A 391 -24.48 -12.70 -26.45
CA VAL A 391 -24.24 -13.89 -25.62
C VAL A 391 -24.92 -13.72 -24.26
N PRO A 392 -25.84 -14.59 -23.83
CA PRO A 392 -26.38 -14.57 -22.46
C PRO A 392 -25.29 -14.72 -21.40
N GLY A 393 -25.34 -13.89 -20.35
CA GLY A 393 -24.42 -13.94 -19.21
C GLY A 393 -24.94 -14.83 -18.07
N GLY A 394 -24.08 -15.68 -17.55
CA GLY A 394 -24.30 -16.62 -16.44
C GLY A 394 -23.02 -17.40 -16.14
N GLU A 395 -23.08 -18.34 -15.20
CA GLU A 395 -21.93 -19.07 -14.61
C GLU A 395 -21.07 -19.89 -15.60
N HIS A 396 -21.48 -19.99 -16.87
CA HIS A 396 -20.78 -20.75 -17.91
C HIS A 396 -20.20 -19.89 -19.03
N ALA A 397 -20.21 -18.55 -18.93
CA ALA A 397 -19.73 -17.66 -20.00
C ALA A 397 -18.22 -17.32 -19.89
N VAL A 398 -17.35 -18.23 -20.34
CA VAL A 398 -15.87 -18.04 -20.34
C VAL A 398 -15.29 -18.15 -21.75
N LEU A 399 -14.41 -17.21 -22.12
CA LEU A 399 -13.70 -17.14 -23.40
C LEU A 399 -12.66 -18.27 -23.58
N ILE A 400 -12.23 -18.51 -24.83
CA ILE A 400 -11.17 -19.46 -25.20
C ILE A 400 -10.32 -18.85 -26.33
N ASP A 401 -9.03 -18.62 -26.08
CA ASP A 401 -8.14 -18.00 -27.06
C ASP A 401 -7.79 -18.89 -28.25
N THR A 402 -7.13 -18.32 -29.26
CA THR A 402 -6.66 -19.05 -30.46
C THR A 402 -5.19 -18.80 -30.73
N GLU A 403 -4.49 -19.89 -31.02
CA GLU A 403 -3.03 -20.07 -31.07
C GLU A 403 -2.24 -18.98 -31.85
N PRO A 404 -1.03 -18.62 -31.37
CA PRO A 404 -0.09 -17.74 -32.08
C PRO A 404 0.73 -18.48 -33.14
N VAL A 405 1.40 -17.71 -34.01
CA VAL A 405 2.39 -18.21 -34.98
C VAL A 405 3.72 -18.48 -34.29
N LYS A 406 4.41 -19.57 -34.67
CA LYS A 406 5.72 -19.97 -34.12
C LYS A 406 6.88 -19.35 -34.88
N GLU A 407 7.93 -18.98 -34.16
CA GLU A 407 9.32 -18.96 -34.66
C GLU A 407 10.28 -19.35 -33.50
N PRO A 408 11.59 -19.62 -33.71
CA PRO A 408 12.11 -20.94 -33.32
C PRO A 408 12.84 -21.00 -31.97
N THR A 409 12.77 -22.18 -31.35
CA THR A 409 13.61 -22.59 -30.22
C THR A 409 14.98 -23.11 -30.67
N SER A 410 16.06 -22.62 -30.09
CA SER A 410 17.26 -23.42 -29.84
C SER A 410 17.96 -22.98 -28.57
N SER A 411 18.29 -23.95 -27.70
CA SER A 411 18.98 -23.73 -26.44
C SER A 411 20.49 -23.85 -26.62
N THR A 412 21.22 -22.77 -26.37
CA THR A 412 22.67 -22.79 -26.09
C THR A 412 23.00 -21.77 -25.00
N ASN A 413 24.11 -22.00 -24.28
CA ASN A 413 24.58 -21.10 -23.24
C ASN A 413 24.96 -19.74 -23.86
N VAL A 414 24.17 -18.70 -23.58
CA VAL A 414 24.52 -17.31 -23.89
C VAL A 414 25.11 -16.68 -22.63
N GLU A 415 26.31 -16.14 -22.75
CA GLU A 415 27.00 -15.43 -21.68
C GLU A 415 26.16 -14.27 -21.12
N LYS A 416 26.27 -13.99 -19.81
CA LYS A 416 25.71 -12.75 -19.22
C LYS A 416 26.48 -11.52 -19.74
N LYS A 417 26.14 -11.06 -20.94
CA LYS A 417 26.63 -9.81 -21.55
C LYS A 417 25.57 -8.70 -21.47
N ASN A 418 25.35 -8.25 -20.23
CA ASN A 418 25.11 -6.83 -19.95
C ASN A 418 26.16 -6.40 -18.92
N GLY A 419 26.69 -5.18 -19.07
CA GLY A 419 27.98 -4.80 -18.51
C GLY A 419 28.01 -4.69 -16.98
N GLN A 420 28.37 -5.78 -16.28
CA GLN A 420 28.81 -5.71 -14.89
C GLN A 420 30.12 -4.91 -14.81
N GLN A 421 30.02 -3.59 -14.62
CA GLN A 421 31.17 -2.75 -14.34
C GLN A 421 31.74 -3.17 -12.98
N GLN A 422 32.87 -3.86 -13.00
CA GLN A 422 33.34 -4.67 -11.88
C GLN A 422 33.55 -3.81 -10.61
N CYS A 423 32.71 -4.02 -9.60
CA CYS A 423 32.71 -3.29 -8.32
C CYS A 423 33.85 -3.70 -7.39
N LYS A 424 35.08 -3.53 -7.89
CA LYS A 424 36.30 -3.56 -7.09
C LYS A 424 36.42 -2.24 -6.31
N PRO A 425 36.71 -2.30 -5.00
CA PRO A 425 37.02 -1.10 -4.22
C PRO A 425 38.29 -0.45 -4.78
N LYS A 426 38.35 0.88 -4.75
CA LYS A 426 39.56 1.65 -5.07
C LYS A 426 40.40 1.81 -3.80
N PRO A 427 41.73 1.85 -3.89
CA PRO A 427 42.55 2.36 -2.79
C PRO A 427 42.11 3.78 -2.44
N TYR A 428 41.68 3.98 -1.19
CA TYR A 428 41.26 5.28 -0.68
C TYR A 428 42.43 6.27 -0.72
N ARG A 429 42.13 7.55 -1.03
CA ARG A 429 43.14 8.57 -1.38
C ARG A 429 43.23 9.74 -0.39
N GLY A 430 42.70 9.61 0.83
CA GLY A 430 42.69 10.70 1.82
C GLY A 430 41.72 11.84 1.50
N LYS A 431 40.87 11.71 0.45
CA LYS A 431 39.84 12.69 0.11
C LYS A 431 38.84 12.77 1.25
N GLU A 432 38.73 13.95 1.84
CA GLU A 432 37.72 14.26 2.86
C GLU A 432 36.32 13.91 2.35
N MET A 433 35.57 13.17 3.18
CA MET A 433 34.17 12.82 2.91
C MET A 433 33.27 13.62 3.84
N LYS A 434 32.37 14.40 3.25
CA LYS A 434 31.43 15.25 4.01
C LYS A 434 30.11 14.53 4.18
N VAL A 435 29.77 14.15 5.41
CA VAL A 435 28.59 13.35 5.74
C VAL A 435 27.65 14.18 6.62
N ALA A 436 26.41 14.37 6.16
CA ALA A 436 25.36 15.01 6.93
C ALA A 436 24.50 13.97 7.65
N LEU A 437 24.45 14.02 8.98
CA LEU A 437 23.54 13.22 9.80
C LEU A 437 22.36 14.09 10.25
N MET A 438 21.19 13.89 9.64
CA MET A 438 19.95 14.60 9.93
C MET A 438 19.09 13.79 10.91
N VAL A 439 19.35 13.97 12.21
CA VAL A 439 18.79 13.18 13.31
C VAL A 439 17.91 14.06 14.22
N PRO A 440 16.75 13.60 14.71
CA PRO A 440 15.83 14.43 15.48
C PRO A 440 16.25 14.55 16.96
N LEU A 441 17.06 15.55 17.28
CA LEU A 441 17.58 15.79 18.65
C LEU A 441 16.62 16.62 19.52
N TYR A 442 15.70 17.37 18.91
CA TYR A 442 14.74 18.24 19.62
C TYR A 442 15.42 19.25 20.58
N LEU A 443 16.50 19.91 20.14
CA LEU A 443 17.28 20.83 20.97
C LEU A 443 16.45 21.97 21.57
N GLU A 444 15.41 22.46 20.88
CA GLU A 444 14.54 23.51 21.45
C GLU A 444 13.67 23.01 22.64
N GLU A 445 13.49 21.69 22.78
CA GLU A 445 12.88 21.10 23.97
C GLU A 445 13.92 21.02 25.11
N MET A 446 15.20 20.78 24.80
CA MET A 446 16.30 20.78 25.78
C MET A 446 16.57 22.17 26.38
N ASP A 447 16.61 23.22 25.55
CA ASP A 447 16.86 24.61 25.97
C ASP A 447 15.82 25.14 26.98
N SER A 448 14.66 24.47 27.07
CA SER A 448 13.55 24.83 27.97
C SER A 448 13.61 24.19 29.36
N ILE A 449 14.60 23.32 29.63
CA ILE A 449 14.58 22.41 30.79
C ILE A 449 15.45 22.90 31.96
N ASN A 450 14.86 22.89 33.15
CA ASN A 450 15.60 22.97 34.42
C ASN A 450 16.21 21.60 34.76
N SER A 451 17.49 21.39 34.43
CA SER A 451 18.20 20.12 34.63
C SER A 451 18.15 19.62 36.09
N ALA A 452 18.19 20.52 37.08
CA ALA A 452 18.16 20.19 38.51
C ALA A 452 16.77 19.76 39.02
N GLU A 453 15.73 19.89 38.19
CA GLU A 453 14.38 19.41 38.46
C GLU A 453 14.05 18.18 37.60
N PHE A 454 14.46 18.21 36.32
CA PHE A 454 14.36 17.09 35.39
C PHE A 454 15.00 15.81 35.94
N LEU A 455 16.24 15.89 36.44
CA LEU A 455 16.99 14.76 36.98
C LEU A 455 16.41 14.17 38.28
N LYS A 456 15.43 14.82 38.92
CA LYS A 456 14.76 14.28 40.12
C LYS A 456 13.63 13.29 39.80
N THR A 457 13.23 13.20 38.52
CA THR A 457 12.10 12.38 38.09
C THR A 457 12.53 11.48 36.94
N PHE A 458 12.07 10.23 36.91
CA PHE A 458 12.29 9.36 35.76
C PHE A 458 11.44 9.83 34.56
N GLN A 459 12.06 10.01 33.39
CA GLN A 459 11.43 10.61 32.20
C GLN A 459 11.32 9.62 31.01
N PRO A 460 10.49 8.55 31.14
CA PRO A 460 10.38 7.54 30.10
C PRO A 460 9.72 8.10 28.83
N GLY A 461 10.39 7.95 27.68
CA GLY A 461 9.88 8.43 26.39
C GLY A 461 10.13 9.92 26.12
N PHE A 462 11.05 10.56 26.84
CA PHE A 462 11.53 11.90 26.50
C PHE A 462 12.25 11.90 25.13
N LYS A 463 11.80 12.76 24.20
CA LYS A 463 12.12 12.60 22.77
C LYS A 463 13.61 12.73 22.42
N PRO A 464 14.39 13.71 22.94
CA PRO A 464 15.82 13.81 22.67
C PRO A 464 16.57 12.48 22.87
N PHE A 465 16.32 11.81 24.00
CA PHE A 465 17.01 10.55 24.33
C PHE A 465 16.67 9.41 23.37
N THR A 466 15.55 9.47 22.64
CA THR A 466 15.16 8.41 21.68
C THR A 466 16.10 8.31 20.48
N PHE A 467 16.87 9.36 20.18
CA PHE A 467 17.76 9.39 19.00
C PHE A 467 19.20 9.83 19.30
N VAL A 468 19.51 10.20 20.55
CA VAL A 468 20.90 10.35 21.01
C VAL A 468 21.67 9.04 20.83
N GLU A 469 21.07 7.88 21.16
CA GLU A 469 21.75 6.58 21.02
C GLU A 469 22.14 6.29 19.56
N PHE A 470 21.35 6.72 18.56
CA PHE A 470 21.71 6.64 17.13
C PHE A 470 22.95 7.49 16.81
N LEU A 471 23.01 8.72 17.35
CA LEU A 471 24.13 9.62 17.17
C LEU A 471 25.41 9.06 17.82
N GLU A 472 25.29 8.47 19.01
CA GLU A 472 26.37 7.78 19.73
C GLU A 472 26.91 6.57 18.94
N GLY A 473 26.02 5.73 18.39
CA GLY A 473 26.39 4.63 17.49
C GLY A 473 27.08 5.14 16.21
N ALA A 474 26.56 6.22 15.62
CA ALA A 474 27.16 6.86 14.44
C ALA A 474 28.57 7.41 14.72
N TYR A 475 28.80 8.03 15.88
CA TYR A 475 30.14 8.48 16.29
C TYR A 475 31.13 7.31 16.37
N LEU A 476 30.77 6.20 17.01
CA LEU A 476 31.63 5.00 17.07
C LEU A 476 31.95 4.42 15.68
N ALA A 477 31.01 4.47 14.74
CA ALA A 477 31.26 4.07 13.36
C ALA A 477 32.26 4.99 12.66
N ILE A 478 32.12 6.31 12.82
CA ILE A 478 33.06 7.30 12.30
C ILE A 478 34.46 7.13 12.93
N ASP A 479 34.56 6.90 14.24
CA ASP A 479 35.85 6.70 14.92
C ASP A 479 36.47 5.34 14.58
N SER A 480 35.67 4.33 14.22
CA SER A 480 36.16 3.08 13.63
C SER A 480 36.77 3.32 12.25
N LEU A 481 36.09 4.09 11.39
CA LEU A 481 36.59 4.43 10.05
C LEU A 481 37.82 5.35 10.10
N LYS A 482 37.88 6.32 11.01
CA LYS A 482 39.07 7.15 11.23
C LYS A 482 40.28 6.32 11.67
N ARG A 483 40.09 5.32 12.55
CA ARG A 483 41.13 4.34 12.91
C ARG A 483 41.57 3.45 11.73
N MET A 484 40.71 3.24 10.74
CA MET A 484 41.06 2.59 9.46
C MET A 484 41.75 3.52 8.45
N GLY A 485 41.96 4.80 8.78
CA GLY A 485 42.64 5.79 7.92
C GLY A 485 41.72 6.59 6.98
N TYR A 486 40.40 6.50 7.13
CA TYR A 486 39.47 7.30 6.34
C TYR A 486 39.31 8.72 6.93
N ASN A 487 39.48 9.77 6.11
CA ASN A 487 39.22 11.16 6.51
C ASN A 487 37.74 11.51 6.30
N ILE A 488 37.01 11.72 7.40
CA ILE A 488 35.55 11.93 7.40
C ILE A 488 35.18 13.12 8.30
N GLU A 489 34.44 14.05 7.71
CA GLU A 489 33.79 15.16 8.36
C GLU A 489 32.31 14.82 8.57
N LEU A 490 31.92 14.55 9.83
CA LEU A 490 30.52 14.32 10.20
C LEU A 490 29.89 15.62 10.68
N ASN A 491 28.93 16.13 9.92
CA ASN A 491 28.10 17.28 10.30
C ASN A 491 26.73 16.79 10.80
N VAL A 492 26.36 17.18 12.02
CA VAL A 492 25.13 16.74 12.68
C VAL A 492 24.10 17.86 12.67
N TYR A 493 22.88 17.56 12.22
CA TYR A 493 21.80 18.52 12.07
C TYR A 493 20.53 18.01 12.76
N ASP A 494 19.96 18.83 13.64
CA ASP A 494 18.70 18.53 14.31
C ASP A 494 17.52 18.67 13.33
N VAL A 495 16.96 17.54 12.89
CA VAL A 495 15.85 17.49 11.91
C VAL A 495 14.73 16.60 12.44
N ASP A 496 13.84 17.20 13.23
CA ASP A 496 12.60 16.59 13.71
C ASP A 496 11.45 16.66 12.68
N ASN A 497 10.21 16.48 13.13
CA ASN A 497 9.02 16.48 12.27
C ASN A 497 8.46 17.88 11.94
N LYS A 498 9.10 18.96 12.43
CA LYS A 498 8.76 20.35 12.12
C LYS A 498 9.34 20.73 10.75
N ILE A 499 8.45 20.97 9.79
CA ILE A 499 8.82 21.44 8.44
C ILE A 499 9.60 22.78 8.51
N THR A 500 9.21 23.67 9.43
CA THR A 500 9.90 24.96 9.68
C THR A 500 11.33 24.84 10.21
N LYS A 501 11.69 23.69 10.81
CA LYS A 501 13.04 23.40 11.28
C LYS A 501 13.89 22.81 10.16
N THR A 502 13.31 21.84 9.44
CA THR A 502 13.89 21.27 8.22
C THR A 502 14.24 22.36 7.21
N ALA A 503 13.32 23.28 6.93
CA ALA A 503 13.53 24.39 6.01
C ALA A 503 14.62 25.39 6.45
N LYS A 504 14.84 25.57 7.76
CA LYS A 504 15.96 26.35 8.30
C LYS A 504 17.29 25.63 8.16
N THR A 505 17.31 24.33 8.44
CA THR A 505 18.48 23.48 8.23
C THR A 505 18.91 23.48 6.76
N LEU A 506 17.98 23.34 5.82
CA LEU A 506 18.28 23.28 4.36
C LEU A 506 18.76 24.61 3.74
N GLN A 507 18.67 25.76 4.43
CA GLN A 507 19.25 27.02 3.94
C GLN A 507 20.79 26.99 3.94
N ARG A 508 21.37 26.21 4.86
CA ARG A 508 22.81 26.08 5.11
C ARG A 508 23.60 25.80 3.84
N HIS A 509 24.62 26.62 3.58
CA HIS A 509 25.46 26.50 2.39
C HIS A 509 26.26 25.19 2.39
N GLU A 510 26.75 24.79 3.56
CA GLU A 510 27.58 23.61 3.79
C GLU A 510 26.89 22.30 3.41
N LEU A 511 25.55 22.24 3.46
CA LEU A 511 24.79 21.05 3.07
C LEU A 511 24.84 20.71 1.58
N ARG A 512 25.20 21.68 0.73
CA ARG A 512 25.19 21.53 -0.75
C ARG A 512 26.42 20.76 -1.25
N ASP A 513 27.50 20.75 -0.46
CA ASP A 513 28.77 20.09 -0.76
C ASP A 513 28.93 18.73 -0.04
N MET A 514 27.85 18.20 0.55
CA MET A 514 27.88 16.89 1.22
C MET A 514 27.97 15.75 0.22
N ASP A 515 28.80 14.74 0.51
CA ASP A 515 28.89 13.52 -0.30
C ASP A 515 27.77 12.51 0.02
N LEU A 516 27.14 12.63 1.19
CA LEU A 516 26.09 11.73 1.70
C LEU A 516 25.21 12.41 2.75
N ILE A 517 23.91 12.16 2.71
CA ILE A 517 22.97 12.45 3.81
C ILE A 517 22.45 11.14 4.41
N ILE A 518 22.50 11.02 5.74
CA ILE A 518 21.85 9.96 6.52
C ILE A 518 20.71 10.60 7.32
N GLY A 519 19.49 10.09 7.13
CA GLY A 519 18.24 10.73 7.57
C GLY A 519 17.51 11.46 6.43
N PRO A 520 16.43 12.21 6.72
CA PRO A 520 15.82 12.43 8.03
C PRO A 520 14.87 11.29 8.41
N PHE A 521 14.53 11.23 9.69
CA PHE A 521 13.90 10.06 10.31
C PHE A 521 12.35 10.12 10.22
N TYR A 522 11.78 11.28 9.85
CA TYR A 522 10.34 11.51 9.75
C TYR A 522 9.88 11.85 8.34
N SER A 523 8.78 11.24 7.90
CA SER A 523 8.27 11.35 6.51
C SER A 523 7.86 12.77 6.08
N LYS A 524 7.52 13.67 7.01
CA LYS A 524 7.23 15.07 6.67
C LYS A 524 8.48 15.78 6.13
N SER A 525 9.55 15.70 6.91
CA SER A 525 10.84 16.32 6.62
C SER A 525 11.56 15.64 5.46
N PHE A 526 11.37 14.32 5.31
CA PHE A 526 11.93 13.53 4.21
C PHE A 526 11.67 14.12 2.83
N ASN A 527 10.42 14.53 2.53
CA ASN A 527 10.06 15.09 1.22
C ASN A 527 10.89 16.33 0.85
N GLN A 528 11.28 17.14 1.83
CA GLN A 528 12.08 18.35 1.58
C GLN A 528 13.58 18.03 1.50
N VAL A 529 14.08 17.12 2.33
CA VAL A 529 15.50 16.72 2.29
C VAL A 529 15.83 15.91 1.04
N ALA A 530 15.02 14.92 0.67
CA ALA A 530 15.23 14.11 -0.53
C ALA A 530 15.28 14.99 -1.78
N LEU A 531 14.34 15.93 -1.89
CA LEU A 531 14.25 16.87 -3.00
C LEU A 531 15.40 17.90 -3.01
N PHE A 532 15.78 18.48 -1.87
CA PHE A 532 16.99 19.30 -1.77
C PHE A 532 18.22 18.52 -2.26
N ALA A 533 18.40 17.31 -1.74
CA ALA A 533 19.52 16.45 -2.05
C ALA A 533 19.53 16.02 -3.53
N GLU A 534 18.37 15.87 -4.16
CA GLU A 534 18.24 15.53 -5.58
C GLU A 534 18.77 16.69 -6.46
N ASN A 535 18.37 17.93 -6.18
CA ASN A 535 18.91 19.12 -6.87
C ASN A 535 20.43 19.22 -6.75
N PHE A 536 21.00 18.94 -5.56
CA PHE A 536 22.45 18.95 -5.31
C PHE A 536 23.17 17.63 -5.60
N HIS A 537 22.47 16.62 -6.15
CA HIS A 537 23.02 15.30 -6.53
C HIS A 537 23.69 14.55 -5.35
N ILE A 538 23.11 14.67 -4.16
CA ILE A 538 23.53 14.06 -2.89
C ILE A 538 22.68 12.80 -2.63
N PRO A 539 23.26 11.63 -2.35
CA PRO A 539 22.50 10.44 -1.96
C PRO A 539 21.88 10.55 -0.57
N VAL A 540 20.67 10.02 -0.38
CA VAL A 540 19.91 10.09 0.87
C VAL A 540 19.59 8.69 1.40
N VAL A 541 20.17 8.34 2.54
CA VAL A 541 19.92 7.09 3.26
C VAL A 541 18.79 7.31 4.27
N ASN A 542 17.62 6.70 4.07
CA ASN A 542 16.53 6.74 5.06
C ASN A 542 16.62 5.56 6.04
N PRO A 543 16.88 5.79 7.36
CA PRO A 543 17.13 4.69 8.30
C PRO A 543 15.91 3.84 8.66
N PHE A 544 14.69 4.40 8.67
CA PHE A 544 13.56 3.81 9.41
C PHE A 544 12.19 3.79 8.70
N THR A 545 12.05 4.37 7.51
CA THR A 545 10.77 4.29 6.79
C THR A 545 10.53 2.90 6.21
N PHE A 546 9.35 2.32 6.49
CA PHE A 546 8.87 1.11 5.82
C PHE A 546 8.03 1.41 4.57
N ARG A 547 7.53 2.65 4.43
CA ARG A 547 6.73 3.12 3.29
C ARG A 547 7.50 2.93 1.98
N SER A 548 6.88 2.31 0.98
CA SER A 548 7.49 2.09 -0.34
C SER A 548 7.42 3.33 -1.22
N GLU A 549 6.44 4.21 -1.01
CA GLU A 549 6.21 5.42 -1.81
C GLU A 549 7.44 6.36 -1.87
N ILE A 550 8.30 6.33 -0.84
CA ILE A 550 9.50 7.16 -0.76
C ILE A 550 10.58 6.83 -1.81
N LEU A 551 10.54 5.63 -2.38
CA LEU A 551 11.40 5.18 -3.50
C LEU A 551 10.75 5.45 -4.87
N GLY A 552 9.47 5.80 -4.88
CA GLY A 552 8.71 6.03 -6.11
C GLY A 552 8.80 7.45 -6.65
N LYS A 553 9.46 8.39 -5.95
CA LYS A 553 9.25 9.84 -6.11
C LYS A 553 10.52 10.70 -6.26
N TYR A 554 11.66 10.14 -5.90
CA TYR A 554 12.98 10.78 -5.93
C TYR A 554 13.96 9.72 -6.43
N ASP A 555 14.98 10.08 -7.19
CA ASP A 555 15.93 9.12 -7.78
C ASP A 555 17.20 8.87 -6.97
N ASN A 556 17.43 9.61 -5.88
CA ASN A 556 18.65 9.59 -5.07
C ASN A 556 18.52 8.85 -3.72
N VAL A 557 17.52 8.00 -3.54
CA VAL A 557 17.08 7.49 -2.23
C VAL A 557 17.46 6.02 -1.99
N ILE A 558 17.99 5.76 -0.80
CA ILE A 558 18.27 4.41 -0.29
C ILE A 558 17.39 4.15 0.93
N LYS A 559 16.49 3.16 0.83
CA LYS A 559 15.59 2.74 1.92
C LYS A 559 16.21 1.58 2.71
N VAL A 560 16.60 1.83 3.96
CA VAL A 560 17.33 0.86 4.80
C VAL A 560 16.43 -0.23 5.37
N LYS A 561 15.22 0.13 5.84
CA LYS A 561 14.25 -0.88 6.31
C LYS A 561 13.61 -1.58 5.11
N PRO A 562 13.53 -2.92 5.11
CA PRO A 562 13.26 -3.68 3.89
C PRO A 562 11.82 -3.56 3.36
N GLY A 563 11.62 -3.96 2.10
CA GLY A 563 10.32 -3.93 1.41
C GLY A 563 9.43 -5.13 1.78
N GLU A 564 8.11 -4.90 1.95
CA GLU A 564 7.17 -5.99 2.30
C GLU A 564 7.12 -7.08 1.22
N ALA A 565 7.27 -6.71 -0.06
CA ALA A 565 7.26 -7.65 -1.18
C ALA A 565 8.43 -8.65 -1.15
N SER A 566 9.60 -8.28 -0.60
CA SER A 566 10.74 -9.19 -0.49
C SER A 566 10.59 -10.23 0.63
N GLN A 567 9.51 -10.17 1.42
CA GLN A 567 9.15 -11.27 2.32
C GLN A 567 8.67 -12.52 1.55
N ILE A 568 8.03 -12.36 0.39
CA ILE A 568 7.38 -13.48 -0.32
C ILE A 568 8.39 -14.58 -0.74
N PRO A 569 9.54 -14.30 -1.39
CA PRO A 569 10.48 -15.35 -1.78
C PRO A 569 11.02 -16.16 -0.60
N LEU A 570 11.29 -15.48 0.53
CA LEU A 570 11.82 -16.08 1.76
C LEU A 570 10.72 -16.85 2.53
N LEU A 571 9.48 -16.36 2.53
CA LEU A 571 8.31 -17.06 3.05
C LEU A 571 8.05 -18.36 2.29
N VAL A 572 8.05 -18.29 0.96
CA VAL A 572 7.84 -19.45 0.08
C VAL A 572 8.95 -20.50 0.26
N GLU A 573 10.20 -20.09 0.48
CA GLU A 573 11.30 -21.02 0.73
C GLU A 573 11.24 -21.65 2.13
N LEU A 574 10.88 -20.87 3.17
CA LEU A 574 10.55 -21.39 4.50
C LEU A 574 9.43 -22.43 4.43
N ILE A 575 8.36 -22.15 3.69
CA ILE A 575 7.23 -23.08 3.52
C ILE A 575 7.70 -24.35 2.81
N LYS A 576 8.35 -24.23 1.64
CA LYS A 576 8.86 -25.35 0.85
C LYS A 576 9.75 -26.30 1.65
N ASN A 577 10.60 -25.77 2.53
CA ASN A 577 11.61 -26.59 3.20
C ASN A 577 11.21 -27.06 4.62
N ARG A 578 10.24 -26.40 5.26
CA ARG A 578 9.84 -26.68 6.65
C ARG A 578 8.38 -27.11 6.83
N TYR A 579 7.50 -26.67 5.93
CA TYR A 579 6.04 -26.79 6.09
C TYR A 579 5.32 -27.32 4.83
N ALA A 580 6.05 -27.90 3.86
CA ALA A 580 5.47 -28.37 2.60
C ALA A 580 4.44 -29.49 2.75
N HIS A 581 4.44 -30.17 3.92
CA HIS A 581 3.47 -31.20 4.28
C HIS A 581 2.42 -30.72 5.29
N ASP A 582 2.55 -29.52 5.88
CA ASP A 582 1.58 -28.95 6.84
C ASP A 582 0.26 -28.58 6.12
N LYS A 583 -0.88 -28.60 6.82
CA LYS A 583 -2.13 -28.02 6.30
C LYS A 583 -2.02 -26.50 6.31
N ILE A 584 -1.98 -25.87 5.14
CA ILE A 584 -1.70 -24.43 5.05
C ILE A 584 -2.96 -23.58 4.99
N PHE A 585 -3.02 -22.59 5.87
CA PHE A 585 -4.06 -21.56 5.92
C PHE A 585 -3.45 -20.18 5.73
N ILE A 586 -4.12 -19.32 4.97
CA ILE A 586 -3.78 -17.90 4.84
C ILE A 586 -4.97 -17.10 5.34
N ILE A 587 -4.83 -16.45 6.50
CA ILE A 587 -5.90 -15.64 7.10
C ILE A 587 -5.64 -14.17 6.77
N THR A 588 -6.59 -13.53 6.07
CA THR A 588 -6.55 -12.08 5.81
C THR A 588 -7.63 -11.35 6.58
N GLN A 589 -7.40 -10.06 6.86
CA GLN A 589 -8.40 -9.23 7.54
C GLN A 589 -9.62 -8.95 6.65
N THR A 590 -9.42 -8.80 5.33
CA THR A 590 -10.46 -8.47 4.33
C THR A 590 -10.09 -9.08 2.96
N PRO A 591 -10.99 -9.15 1.97
CA PRO A 591 -10.68 -9.69 0.64
C PRO A 591 -10.15 -8.65 -0.36
N TYR A 592 -9.84 -7.42 0.08
CA TYR A 592 -9.39 -6.31 -0.78
C TYR A 592 -8.08 -5.68 -0.31
N LYS A 593 -7.93 -5.50 1.01
CA LYS A 593 -6.63 -5.18 1.62
C LYS A 593 -5.68 -6.34 1.29
N ASP A 594 -4.50 -6.02 0.78
CA ASP A 594 -3.39 -6.94 0.52
C ASP A 594 -3.62 -8.02 -0.58
N ALA A 595 -4.72 -7.94 -1.34
CA ALA A 595 -5.12 -8.98 -2.29
C ALA A 595 -4.06 -9.34 -3.37
N ASP A 596 -3.38 -8.34 -3.96
CA ASP A 596 -2.33 -8.56 -4.97
C ASP A 596 -1.14 -9.35 -4.40
N LEU A 597 -0.74 -9.08 -3.15
CA LEU A 597 0.38 -9.75 -2.47
C LEU A 597 -0.01 -11.15 -1.99
N VAL A 598 -1.23 -11.32 -1.48
CA VAL A 598 -1.77 -12.63 -1.06
C VAL A 598 -1.95 -13.57 -2.25
N HIS A 599 -2.44 -13.07 -3.39
CA HIS A 599 -2.49 -13.85 -4.63
C HIS A 599 -1.08 -14.24 -5.11
N SER A 600 -0.13 -13.29 -5.09
CA SER A 600 1.26 -13.54 -5.47
C SER A 600 1.92 -14.61 -4.57
N LEU A 601 1.63 -14.60 -3.27
CA LEU A 601 2.07 -15.62 -2.32
C LEU A 601 1.47 -16.99 -2.64
N ILE A 602 0.16 -17.08 -2.86
CA ILE A 602 -0.52 -18.35 -3.19
C ILE A 602 0.10 -18.96 -4.46
N THR A 603 0.21 -18.19 -5.54
CA THR A 603 0.79 -18.70 -6.80
C THR A 603 2.25 -19.12 -6.65
N ALA A 604 3.07 -18.34 -5.92
CA ALA A 604 4.45 -18.71 -5.66
C ALA A 604 4.60 -19.93 -4.71
N MET A 605 3.59 -20.23 -3.90
CA MET A 605 3.53 -21.48 -3.13
C MET A 605 3.09 -22.66 -3.99
N GLU A 606 2.05 -22.51 -4.82
CA GLU A 606 1.54 -23.55 -5.73
C GLU A 606 2.63 -24.04 -6.72
N GLU A 607 3.60 -23.20 -7.09
CA GLU A 607 4.77 -23.59 -7.88
C GLU A 607 5.86 -24.37 -7.10
N LYS A 608 5.81 -24.40 -5.76
CA LYS A 608 6.89 -24.93 -4.90
C LYS A 608 6.49 -26.03 -3.89
N ILE A 609 5.22 -26.18 -3.54
CA ILE A 609 4.73 -27.22 -2.61
C ILE A 609 4.05 -28.37 -3.38
N PRO A 610 4.02 -29.61 -2.86
CA PRO A 610 3.30 -30.70 -3.52
C PRO A 610 1.78 -30.43 -3.47
N GLU A 611 1.06 -30.68 -4.58
CA GLU A 611 -0.40 -30.47 -4.64
C GLU A 611 -1.19 -31.35 -3.65
N THR A 612 -0.63 -32.51 -3.28
CA THR A 612 -1.24 -33.48 -2.35
C THR A 612 -0.22 -34.04 -1.37
N VAL A 613 -0.67 -34.35 -0.16
CA VAL A 613 0.11 -35.04 0.88
C VAL A 613 -0.54 -36.39 1.17
N SER A 614 0.24 -37.47 1.15
CA SER A 614 -0.23 -38.80 1.54
C SER A 614 -0.06 -39.02 3.04
N LEU A 615 -1.12 -39.45 3.72
CA LEU A 615 -1.09 -39.86 5.13
C LEU A 615 -1.26 -41.39 5.22
N SER A 616 -0.62 -42.02 6.20
CA SER A 616 -0.74 -43.47 6.40
C SER A 616 -2.18 -43.84 6.77
N ASN A 617 -2.70 -44.91 6.21
CA ASN A 617 -4.02 -45.41 6.62
C ASN A 617 -4.01 -45.91 8.08
N VAL A 618 -2.84 -46.25 8.65
CA VAL A 618 -2.66 -46.51 10.08
C VAL A 618 -3.01 -45.27 10.93
N ASP A 619 -2.48 -44.10 10.59
CA ASP A 619 -2.72 -42.86 11.36
C ASP A 619 -4.19 -42.43 11.28
N ILE A 620 -4.78 -42.57 10.09
CA ILE A 620 -6.20 -42.34 9.82
C ILE A 620 -7.07 -43.28 10.66
N ASN A 621 -6.71 -44.56 10.77
CA ASN A 621 -7.44 -45.53 11.58
C ASN A 621 -7.27 -45.28 13.08
N ASN A 622 -6.09 -44.84 13.54
CA ASN A 622 -5.87 -44.44 14.94
C ASN A 622 -6.83 -43.31 15.36
N VAL A 623 -7.02 -42.29 14.50
CA VAL A 623 -8.01 -41.23 14.73
C VAL A 623 -9.45 -41.78 14.67
N ALA A 624 -9.75 -42.72 13.76
CA ALA A 624 -11.06 -43.36 13.70
C ALA A 624 -11.41 -44.07 15.03
N VAL A 625 -10.45 -44.80 15.60
CA VAL A 625 -10.58 -45.49 16.90
C VAL A 625 -10.71 -44.47 18.04
N GLU A 626 -9.96 -43.37 18.04
CA GLU A 626 -10.14 -42.29 19.04
C GLU A 626 -11.49 -41.58 18.95
N VAL A 627 -12.12 -41.51 17.77
CA VAL A 627 -13.47 -40.95 17.61
C VAL A 627 -14.54 -41.96 18.02
N ALA A 628 -14.41 -43.22 17.63
CA ALA A 628 -15.35 -44.30 17.97
C ALA A 628 -15.41 -44.61 19.48
N ASN A 629 -14.32 -44.34 20.23
CA ASN A 629 -14.28 -44.46 21.68
C ASN A 629 -14.88 -43.25 22.43
N ARG A 630 -15.37 -42.22 21.71
CA ARG A 630 -16.07 -41.08 22.33
C ARG A 630 -17.53 -41.46 22.56
N LEU A 631 -18.05 -41.02 23.71
CA LEU A 631 -19.46 -41.07 24.02
C LEU A 631 -20.07 -39.68 23.80
N ASP A 632 -21.35 -39.62 23.42
CA ASP A 632 -22.13 -38.38 23.31
C ASP A 632 -22.64 -37.88 24.69
N GLU A 633 -23.50 -36.85 24.70
CA GLU A 633 -24.04 -36.28 25.96
C GLU A 633 -25.03 -37.24 26.66
N GLU A 634 -25.61 -38.18 25.92
CA GLU A 634 -26.46 -39.27 26.40
C GLU A 634 -25.65 -40.48 26.91
N GLY A 635 -24.39 -40.63 26.47
CA GLY A 635 -23.47 -41.70 26.87
C GLY A 635 -23.35 -42.86 25.86
N GLU A 636 -23.86 -42.69 24.64
CA GLU A 636 -23.81 -43.68 23.56
C GLU A 636 -22.59 -43.44 22.64
N PRO A 637 -22.08 -44.47 21.92
CA PRO A 637 -20.91 -44.31 21.05
C PRO A 637 -21.17 -43.36 19.87
N VAL A 638 -20.27 -42.39 19.68
CA VAL A 638 -20.35 -41.41 18.59
C VAL A 638 -20.21 -42.09 17.22
N SER A 639 -20.97 -41.58 16.24
CA SER A 639 -20.97 -42.05 14.84
C SER A 639 -19.56 -42.33 14.28
N LEU A 640 -19.36 -43.55 13.80
CA LEU A 640 -18.14 -44.02 13.13
C LEU A 640 -17.75 -43.20 11.88
N TYR A 641 -18.67 -42.47 11.27
CA TYR A 641 -18.36 -41.55 10.17
C TYR A 641 -17.84 -40.22 10.71
N PHE A 642 -16.60 -39.89 10.35
CA PHE A 642 -15.89 -38.68 10.76
C PHE A 642 -15.15 -38.04 9.58
N ASN A 643 -14.76 -36.77 9.71
CA ASN A 643 -14.02 -36.05 8.66
C ASN A 643 -12.56 -35.86 9.07
N ILE A 644 -11.64 -36.04 8.12
CA ILE A 644 -10.25 -35.55 8.23
C ILE A 644 -10.07 -34.49 7.14
N GLU A 645 -9.67 -33.27 7.54
CA GLU A 645 -9.44 -32.14 6.63
C GLU A 645 -10.63 -31.81 5.71
N GLY A 646 -11.86 -31.97 6.21
CA GLY A 646 -13.09 -31.79 5.44
C GLY A 646 -13.47 -32.97 4.54
N VAL A 647 -12.63 -33.99 4.41
CA VAL A 647 -12.91 -35.22 3.66
C VAL A 647 -13.60 -36.25 4.56
N PRO A 648 -14.77 -36.79 4.21
CA PRO A 648 -15.43 -37.84 4.99
C PRO A 648 -14.66 -39.17 4.84
N VAL A 649 -14.41 -39.82 5.97
CA VAL A 649 -13.68 -41.09 6.06
C VAL A 649 -14.63 -42.20 6.49
N ASP A 650 -14.58 -43.34 5.80
CA ASP A 650 -15.26 -44.57 6.18
C ASP A 650 -14.24 -45.53 6.83
N PRO A 651 -14.34 -45.82 8.14
CA PRO A 651 -13.37 -46.66 8.84
C PRO A 651 -13.22 -48.06 8.22
N ALA A 652 -14.28 -48.64 7.65
CA ALA A 652 -14.22 -49.97 7.05
C ALA A 652 -13.43 -49.97 5.73
N VAL A 653 -13.33 -48.82 5.04
CA VAL A 653 -12.45 -48.67 3.89
C VAL A 653 -11.00 -48.49 4.34
N VAL A 654 -10.74 -47.72 5.40
CA VAL A 654 -9.38 -47.51 5.92
C VAL A 654 -8.79 -48.81 6.48
N ASP A 655 -9.56 -49.56 7.26
CA ASP A 655 -9.15 -50.86 7.83
C ASP A 655 -8.88 -51.92 6.73
N ALA A 656 -9.72 -51.98 5.69
CA ALA A 656 -9.53 -52.87 4.54
C ALA A 656 -8.26 -52.57 3.72
N TYR A 657 -7.72 -51.35 3.82
CA TYR A 657 -6.52 -50.87 3.13
C TYR A 657 -5.47 -50.32 4.10
N LEU A 658 -5.36 -50.88 5.31
CA LEU A 658 -4.60 -50.31 6.44
C LEU A 658 -3.10 -50.05 6.15
N TYR A 659 -2.50 -50.80 5.22
CA TYR A 659 -1.09 -50.68 4.81
C TYR A 659 -0.85 -49.73 3.61
N ASP A 660 -1.91 -49.19 3.01
CA ASP A 660 -1.83 -48.17 1.97
C ASP A 660 -1.79 -46.75 2.59
N SER A 661 -1.80 -45.72 1.73
CA SER A 661 -1.89 -44.31 2.16
C SER A 661 -2.98 -43.57 1.38
N THR A 662 -3.62 -42.61 2.05
CA THR A 662 -4.67 -41.75 1.47
C THR A 662 -4.10 -40.36 1.18
N ALA A 663 -4.31 -39.86 -0.04
CA ALA A 663 -3.83 -38.55 -0.48
C ALA A 663 -4.87 -37.44 -0.20
N PHE A 664 -4.43 -36.40 0.50
CA PHE A 664 -5.22 -35.21 0.85
C PHE A 664 -4.75 -33.98 0.06
N ASP A 665 -5.66 -33.07 -0.27
CA ASP A 665 -5.33 -31.82 -0.98
C ASP A 665 -4.55 -30.86 -0.05
N ASN A 666 -3.48 -30.29 -0.61
CA ASN A 666 -2.50 -29.46 0.09
C ASN A 666 -2.56 -27.98 -0.28
N LYS A 667 -3.60 -27.53 -1.00
CA LYS A 667 -3.68 -26.15 -1.48
C LYS A 667 -3.96 -25.17 -0.33
N PRO A 668 -3.39 -23.95 -0.37
CA PRO A 668 -3.55 -22.99 0.73
C PRO A 668 -5.00 -22.53 0.88
N ILE A 669 -5.59 -22.72 2.06
CA ILE A 669 -6.97 -22.29 2.35
C ILE A 669 -6.96 -20.81 2.75
N LEU A 670 -7.47 -19.96 1.85
CA LEU A 670 -7.64 -18.53 2.07
C LEU A 670 -8.89 -18.24 2.92
N ILE A 671 -8.72 -17.57 4.06
CA ILE A 671 -9.78 -17.23 5.02
C ILE A 671 -9.94 -15.70 5.11
N ASN A 672 -11.15 -15.21 4.86
CA ASN A 672 -11.48 -13.78 4.98
C ASN A 672 -12.11 -13.53 6.36
N TYR A 673 -11.28 -13.17 7.34
CA TYR A 673 -11.66 -13.24 8.76
C TYR A 673 -12.85 -12.35 9.16
N MET A 674 -13.07 -11.22 8.49
CA MET A 674 -14.26 -10.37 8.73
C MET A 674 -15.58 -11.02 8.29
N VAL A 675 -15.55 -12.05 7.44
CA VAL A 675 -16.75 -12.72 6.90
C VAL A 675 -16.90 -14.14 7.47
N ASP A 676 -15.80 -14.87 7.58
CA ASP A 676 -15.79 -16.31 7.89
C ASP A 676 -15.29 -16.60 9.32
N SER A 677 -14.70 -15.60 9.99
CA SER A 677 -13.93 -15.73 11.22
C SER A 677 -12.93 -16.90 11.16
N LEU A 678 -12.98 -17.86 12.09
CA LEU A 678 -12.11 -19.04 12.11
C LEU A 678 -12.80 -20.31 11.59
N HIS A 679 -14.05 -20.25 11.09
CA HIS A 679 -14.79 -21.46 10.69
C HIS A 679 -14.05 -22.30 9.62
N PRO A 680 -13.53 -21.73 8.51
CA PRO A 680 -12.85 -22.55 7.51
C PRO A 680 -11.55 -23.19 7.99
N PHE A 681 -10.94 -22.68 9.07
CA PHE A 681 -9.84 -23.37 9.76
C PHE A 681 -10.38 -24.55 10.56
N LEU A 682 -11.38 -24.34 11.42
CA LEU A 682 -11.97 -25.41 12.26
C LEU A 682 -12.56 -26.56 11.42
N ASP A 683 -13.13 -26.25 10.25
CA ASP A 683 -13.75 -27.23 9.35
C ASP A 683 -12.73 -28.06 8.54
N ASN A 684 -11.48 -27.60 8.39
CA ASN A 684 -10.47 -28.19 7.48
C ASN A 684 -9.08 -28.43 8.11
N ALA A 685 -8.85 -28.05 9.37
CA ALA A 685 -7.61 -28.29 10.07
C ALA A 685 -7.38 -29.80 10.28
N SER A 686 -6.12 -30.21 10.20
CA SER A 686 -5.74 -31.61 10.36
C SER A 686 -5.43 -31.92 11.82
N VAL A 687 -5.97 -33.03 12.30
CA VAL A 687 -5.61 -33.63 13.60
C VAL A 687 -4.41 -34.60 13.47
N ILE A 688 -4.00 -34.95 12.24
CA ILE A 688 -2.89 -35.87 11.98
C ILE A 688 -1.61 -35.10 11.65
N ARG A 689 -1.67 -34.17 10.68
CA ARG A 689 -0.52 -33.33 10.32
C ARG A 689 -0.57 -31.96 10.99
N ASN A 690 0.61 -31.33 11.08
CA ASN A 690 0.76 -29.96 11.53
C ASN A 690 -0.07 -28.98 10.68
N ASN A 691 -0.47 -27.85 11.27
CA ASN A 691 -1.23 -26.80 10.61
C ASN A 691 -0.41 -25.51 10.57
N LEU A 692 -0.04 -25.05 9.38
CA LEU A 692 0.63 -23.77 9.17
C LEU A 692 -0.42 -22.68 8.97
N VAL A 693 -0.43 -21.67 9.84
CA VAL A 693 -1.34 -20.53 9.73
C VAL A 693 -0.55 -19.25 9.46
N ILE A 694 -0.60 -18.79 8.22
CA ILE A 694 -0.03 -17.53 7.76
C ILE A 694 -1.07 -16.43 8.02
N ILE A 695 -0.81 -15.53 8.97
CA ILE A 695 -1.73 -14.45 9.31
C ILE A 695 -1.24 -13.17 8.63
N TYR A 696 -2.03 -12.69 7.65
CA TYR A 696 -1.71 -11.53 6.84
C TYR A 696 -2.40 -10.26 7.37
N GLY A 697 -1.59 -9.26 7.70
CA GLY A 697 -2.00 -7.91 8.09
C GLY A 697 -1.20 -7.35 9.26
N ASN A 698 -1.44 -6.07 9.55
CA ASN A 698 -0.75 -5.27 10.57
C ASN A 698 -1.68 -4.69 11.66
N ASP A 699 -2.98 -5.00 11.62
CA ASP A 699 -3.94 -4.52 12.61
C ASP A 699 -3.90 -5.37 13.89
N LYS A 700 -3.36 -4.80 14.97
CA LYS A 700 -3.17 -5.54 16.24
C LYS A 700 -4.47 -6.13 16.82
N PRO A 701 -5.61 -5.42 16.89
CA PRO A 701 -6.87 -6.01 17.37
C PRO A 701 -7.28 -7.27 16.61
N TYR A 702 -7.29 -7.23 15.27
CA TYR A 702 -7.54 -8.39 14.41
C TYR A 702 -6.54 -9.53 14.69
N ILE A 703 -5.24 -9.25 14.67
CA ILE A 703 -4.18 -10.25 14.88
C ILE A 703 -4.33 -10.93 16.23
N MET A 704 -4.58 -10.17 17.30
CA MET A 704 -4.76 -10.74 18.63
C MET A 704 -6.05 -11.55 18.75
N ASP A 705 -7.14 -11.21 18.06
CA ASP A 705 -8.36 -12.04 18.05
C ASP A 705 -8.15 -13.38 17.30
N VAL A 706 -7.42 -13.36 16.18
CA VAL A 706 -7.01 -14.59 15.46
C VAL A 706 -6.14 -15.47 16.36
N VAL A 707 -5.04 -14.92 16.91
CA VAL A 707 -4.09 -15.63 17.79
C VAL A 707 -4.78 -16.18 19.04
N ASN A 708 -5.68 -15.42 19.67
CA ASN A 708 -6.43 -15.89 20.84
C ASN A 708 -7.39 -17.05 20.51
N LYS A 709 -7.99 -17.08 19.32
CA LYS A 709 -8.88 -18.20 18.93
C LYS A 709 -8.07 -19.44 18.53
N LEU A 710 -6.95 -19.29 17.82
CA LEU A 710 -6.02 -20.39 17.54
C LEU A 710 -5.46 -21.01 18.82
N ASN A 711 -5.03 -20.20 19.81
CA ASN A 711 -4.53 -20.71 21.09
C ASN A 711 -5.59 -21.53 21.88
N ARG A 712 -6.89 -21.37 21.63
CA ARG A 712 -7.96 -22.16 22.28
C ARG A 712 -8.15 -23.55 21.69
N VAL A 713 -7.63 -23.80 20.49
CA VAL A 713 -7.78 -25.09 19.77
C VAL A 713 -6.45 -25.77 19.48
N ARG A 714 -5.32 -25.17 19.90
CA ARG A 714 -3.98 -25.76 19.81
C ARG A 714 -3.85 -27.12 20.52
N ASP A 715 -4.67 -27.34 21.56
CA ASP A 715 -4.69 -28.58 22.34
C ASP A 715 -5.45 -29.71 21.58
N THR A 716 -5.95 -29.41 20.38
CA THR A 716 -6.59 -30.34 19.42
C THR A 716 -5.86 -30.37 18.07
N PHE A 717 -5.26 -29.25 17.66
CA PHE A 717 -4.54 -29.09 16.39
C PHE A 717 -3.13 -28.57 16.65
N ASN A 718 -2.08 -29.26 16.19
CA ASN A 718 -0.73 -28.69 16.24
C ASN A 718 -0.66 -27.49 15.27
N ILE A 719 -0.36 -26.28 15.76
CA ILE A 719 -0.43 -25.02 15.02
C ILE A 719 0.91 -24.29 15.05
N ASN A 720 1.45 -24.01 13.86
CA ASN A 720 2.58 -23.12 13.65
C ASN A 720 2.08 -21.81 13.02
N ILE A 721 2.40 -20.64 13.60
CA ILE A 721 2.02 -19.35 13.02
C ILE A 721 3.19 -18.69 12.28
N VAL A 722 2.90 -18.15 11.09
CA VAL A 722 3.77 -17.16 10.43
C VAL A 722 3.09 -15.80 10.35
N GLY A 723 3.73 -14.78 10.92
CA GLY A 723 3.22 -13.41 10.98
C GLY A 723 3.80 -12.50 9.90
N VAL A 724 2.93 -11.96 9.03
CA VAL A 724 3.28 -11.05 7.92
C VAL A 724 2.20 -9.98 7.68
N PRO A 725 2.50 -8.84 7.05
CA PRO A 725 3.80 -8.18 6.96
C PRO A 725 4.04 -7.31 8.21
N LEU A 726 5.28 -6.84 8.42
CA LEU A 726 5.63 -5.86 9.46
C LEU A 726 5.27 -6.21 10.92
N TRP A 727 5.15 -7.50 11.28
CA TRP A 727 4.80 -7.93 12.65
C TRP A 727 5.77 -7.45 13.74
N GLU A 728 7.02 -7.16 13.39
CA GLU A 728 8.01 -6.49 14.27
C GLU A 728 7.52 -5.16 14.86
N GLN A 729 6.58 -4.47 14.19
CA GLN A 729 6.04 -3.19 14.64
C GLN A 729 4.97 -3.33 15.73
N ILE A 730 4.47 -4.54 15.99
CA ILE A 730 3.35 -4.81 16.89
C ILE A 730 3.82 -4.77 18.36
N LYS A 731 3.88 -3.55 18.92
CA LYS A 731 4.34 -3.35 20.31
C LYS A 731 3.45 -4.07 21.33
N ARG A 732 4.08 -4.68 22.33
CA ARG A 732 3.44 -5.41 23.46
C ARG A 732 2.53 -6.56 23.00
N MET A 733 3.04 -7.49 22.20
CA MET A 733 2.39 -8.80 22.03
C MET A 733 2.60 -9.68 23.28
N ASP A 734 1.72 -10.65 23.49
CA ASP A 734 1.81 -11.61 24.59
C ASP A 734 2.78 -12.74 24.21
N TYR A 735 3.97 -12.75 24.81
CA TYR A 735 5.01 -13.74 24.52
C TYR A 735 4.60 -15.17 24.89
N ALA A 736 3.67 -15.38 25.84
CA ALA A 736 3.19 -16.72 26.16
C ALA A 736 2.26 -17.23 25.05
N LEU A 737 1.30 -16.43 24.60
CA LEU A 737 0.44 -16.80 23.46
C LEU A 737 1.25 -17.08 22.18
N LEU A 738 2.28 -16.27 21.91
CA LEU A 738 3.12 -16.47 20.72
C LEU A 738 4.07 -17.67 20.81
N ASN A 739 4.58 -17.98 22.01
CA ASN A 739 5.37 -19.18 22.25
C ASN A 739 4.53 -20.46 22.09
N ASN A 740 3.28 -20.45 22.57
CA ASN A 740 2.34 -21.59 22.46
C ASN A 740 1.92 -21.94 21.02
N LEU A 741 2.28 -21.11 20.03
CA LEU A 741 1.89 -21.21 18.62
C LEU A 741 3.11 -21.11 17.68
N ASN A 742 4.31 -21.37 18.24
CA ASN A 742 5.60 -21.43 17.53
C ASN A 742 5.86 -20.23 16.59
N LEU A 743 5.47 -19.00 16.98
CA LEU A 743 5.47 -17.85 16.07
C LEU A 743 6.82 -17.69 15.37
N THR A 744 6.78 -17.75 14.03
CA THR A 744 7.83 -17.24 13.16
C THR A 744 7.35 -15.92 12.54
N TYR A 745 8.20 -14.90 12.50
CA TYR A 745 7.86 -13.60 11.92
C TYR A 745 9.07 -12.93 11.26
N PHE A 746 8.78 -11.97 10.40
CA PHE A 746 9.79 -11.20 9.67
C PHE A 746 10.21 -9.97 10.49
N ALA A 747 11.52 -9.78 10.66
CA ALA A 747 12.10 -8.62 11.31
C ALA A 747 13.24 -8.03 10.47
N SER A 748 13.29 -6.71 10.43
CA SER A 748 14.32 -5.94 9.75
C SER A 748 15.67 -5.95 10.50
N ASP A 749 15.64 -6.13 11.82
CA ASP A 749 16.79 -6.11 12.73
C ASP A 749 16.90 -7.39 13.59
N PHE A 750 18.13 -7.82 13.88
CA PHE A 750 18.43 -8.89 14.85
C PHE A 750 19.86 -8.81 15.40
N VAL A 751 20.02 -8.36 16.65
CA VAL A 751 21.32 -8.36 17.35
C VAL A 751 21.69 -9.76 17.85
N ASN A 752 22.78 -10.33 17.37
CA ASN A 752 23.34 -11.57 17.92
C ASN A 752 24.38 -11.28 19.02
N TYR A 753 23.91 -11.19 20.27
CA TYR A 753 24.73 -10.97 21.46
C TYR A 753 25.75 -12.09 21.76
N ASN A 754 25.68 -13.26 21.10
CA ASN A 754 26.66 -14.31 21.33
C ASN A 754 28.00 -14.05 20.62
N LEU A 755 28.01 -13.26 19.54
CA LEU A 755 29.21 -12.98 18.75
C LEU A 755 30.23 -12.14 19.55
N SER A 756 31.50 -12.52 19.49
CA SER A 756 32.59 -11.79 20.17
C SER A 756 32.72 -10.34 19.70
N SER A 757 32.41 -10.08 18.42
CA SER A 757 32.44 -8.73 17.84
C SER A 757 31.28 -7.87 18.34
N THR A 758 30.06 -8.42 18.48
CA THR A 758 28.92 -7.73 19.12
C THR A 758 29.23 -7.39 20.58
N LYS A 759 29.84 -8.34 21.31
CA LYS A 759 30.30 -8.13 22.70
C LYS A 759 31.35 -7.01 22.79
N GLN A 760 32.26 -6.92 21.83
CA GLN A 760 33.23 -5.82 21.76
C GLN A 760 32.53 -4.48 21.49
N PHE A 761 31.58 -4.40 20.55
CA PHE A 761 30.82 -3.17 20.31
C PHE A 761 30.06 -2.70 21.56
N VAL A 762 29.38 -3.61 22.27
CA VAL A 762 28.69 -3.27 23.54
C VAL A 762 29.67 -2.78 24.60
N ALA A 763 30.87 -3.37 24.70
CA ALA A 763 31.91 -2.91 25.61
C ALA A 763 32.46 -1.53 25.23
N ASP A 764 32.77 -1.30 23.95
CA ASP A 764 33.26 -0.01 23.43
C ASP A 764 32.22 1.10 23.65
N TYR A 765 30.94 0.83 23.35
CA TYR A 765 29.82 1.73 23.59
C TYR A 765 29.67 2.09 25.08
N LYS A 766 29.75 1.08 25.96
CA LYS A 766 29.67 1.27 27.41
C LYS A 766 30.85 2.05 27.98
N ASN A 767 32.05 1.87 27.42
CA ASN A 767 33.24 2.65 27.78
C ASN A 767 33.15 4.11 27.31
N SER A 768 32.51 4.38 26.17
CA SER A 768 32.34 5.73 25.62
C SER A 768 31.19 6.52 26.25
N PHE A 769 30.04 5.89 26.50
CA PHE A 769 28.79 6.57 26.85
C PHE A 769 28.22 6.19 28.23
N ASN A 770 28.86 5.26 28.95
CA ASN A 770 28.44 4.77 30.28
C ASN A 770 27.04 4.09 30.33
N THR A 771 26.46 3.77 29.17
CA THR A 771 25.22 2.99 29.02
C THR A 771 25.43 1.81 28.06
N GLU A 772 24.47 0.88 27.99
CA GLU A 772 24.45 -0.16 26.95
C GLU A 772 23.58 0.29 25.77
N PRO A 773 23.93 -0.04 24.52
CA PRO A 773 23.22 0.43 23.33
C PRO A 773 21.86 -0.24 23.16
N ASP A 774 20.82 0.55 22.93
CA ASP A 774 19.55 0.07 22.38
C ASP A 774 19.62 -0.14 20.85
N ARG A 775 18.48 -0.46 20.22
CA ARG A 775 18.38 -0.64 18.77
C ARG A 775 18.78 0.59 17.97
N PHE A 776 18.50 1.80 18.43
CA PHE A 776 18.98 3.02 17.78
C PHE A 776 20.51 3.10 17.85
N GLY A 777 21.12 2.69 18.96
CA GLY A 777 22.58 2.51 19.09
C GLY A 777 23.18 1.58 18.04
N PHE A 778 22.62 0.36 17.89
CA PHE A 778 23.06 -0.60 16.88
C PHE A 778 22.81 -0.12 15.44
N ASN A 779 21.61 0.37 15.12
CA ASN A 779 21.28 0.92 13.80
C ASN A 779 22.18 2.11 13.44
N GLY A 780 22.45 3.01 14.40
CA GLY A 780 23.30 4.19 14.20
C GLY A 780 24.73 3.81 13.81
N PHE A 781 25.27 2.76 14.44
CA PHE A 781 26.56 2.20 14.07
C PHE A 781 26.53 1.49 12.70
N ASP A 782 25.66 0.49 12.52
CA ASP A 782 25.61 -0.35 11.31
C ASP A 782 25.40 0.49 10.04
N ILE A 783 24.44 1.42 10.05
CA ILE A 783 24.09 2.25 8.91
C ILE A 783 25.23 3.20 8.57
N THR A 784 25.79 3.89 9.58
CA THR A 784 26.89 4.84 9.37
C THR A 784 28.15 4.13 8.89
N LEU A 785 28.50 2.98 9.49
CA LEU A 785 29.65 2.19 9.08
C LEU A 785 29.49 1.71 7.63
N PHE A 786 28.32 1.14 7.28
CA PHE A 786 28.07 0.60 5.96
C PHE A 786 28.16 1.67 4.86
N PHE A 787 27.37 2.74 4.97
CA PHE A 787 27.27 3.72 3.88
C PHE A 787 28.50 4.62 3.75
N VAL A 788 29.11 5.04 4.87
CA VAL A 788 30.33 5.87 4.80
C VAL A 788 31.52 5.05 4.31
N LYS A 789 31.62 3.76 4.66
CA LYS A 789 32.64 2.86 4.09
C LYS A 789 32.39 2.59 2.59
N ALA A 790 31.14 2.35 2.18
CA ALA A 790 30.80 2.15 0.77
C ALA A 790 31.16 3.39 -0.06
N LEU A 791 30.83 4.60 0.42
CA LEU A 791 31.26 5.86 -0.16
C LEU A 791 32.80 5.95 -0.28
N ALA A 792 33.53 5.59 0.78
CA ALA A 792 34.99 5.66 0.81
C ALA A 792 35.68 4.71 -0.18
N ASP A 793 35.18 3.47 -0.28
CA ASP A 793 35.76 2.41 -1.10
C ASP A 793 35.39 2.55 -2.59
N TYR A 794 34.24 3.15 -2.90
CA TYR A 794 33.73 3.21 -4.28
C TYR A 794 33.67 4.61 -4.90
N ASP A 795 33.76 5.69 -4.11
CA ASP A 795 33.45 7.09 -4.49
C ASP A 795 31.95 7.23 -4.85
N LYS A 796 31.53 8.30 -5.57
CA LYS A 796 30.15 8.48 -6.08
C LYS A 796 29.56 7.32 -6.90
N ARG A 797 30.33 6.25 -7.15
CA ARG A 797 29.86 4.98 -7.74
C ARG A 797 29.25 4.01 -6.72
N PHE A 798 29.32 4.29 -5.41
CA PHE A 798 28.92 3.33 -4.38
C PHE A 798 27.49 2.83 -4.56
N LEU A 799 26.56 3.72 -4.97
CA LEU A 799 25.19 3.42 -5.39
C LEU A 799 25.12 2.20 -6.32
N ARG A 800 25.77 2.28 -7.48
CA ARG A 800 25.85 1.19 -8.47
C ARG A 800 26.51 -0.10 -7.94
N CYS A 801 27.24 -0.02 -6.83
CA CYS A 801 27.88 -1.17 -6.18
C CYS A 801 27.13 -1.70 -4.96
N LEU A 802 26.08 -1.03 -4.46
CA LEU A 802 25.29 -1.47 -3.31
C LEU A 802 24.77 -2.93 -3.44
N PRO A 803 24.28 -3.41 -4.60
CA PRO A 803 23.87 -4.81 -4.78
C PRO A 803 25.00 -5.85 -4.70
N THR A 804 26.26 -5.39 -4.59
CA THR A 804 27.47 -6.23 -4.47
C THR A 804 28.32 -5.86 -3.25
N THR A 805 27.84 -4.95 -2.40
CA THR A 805 28.60 -4.45 -1.23
C THR A 805 28.30 -5.34 -0.03
N ASN A 806 29.03 -6.44 0.09
CA ASN A 806 29.00 -7.27 1.30
C ASN A 806 29.63 -6.49 2.47
N SER A 807 29.00 -6.55 3.64
CA SER A 807 29.54 -6.00 4.89
C SER A 807 29.35 -6.96 6.05
N LEU A 808 30.20 -6.81 7.06
CA LEU A 808 29.96 -7.33 8.40
C LEU A 808 29.21 -6.24 9.18
N THR A 809 28.05 -6.60 9.71
CA THR A 809 27.13 -5.74 10.50
C THR A 809 26.65 -6.51 11.72
N PHE A 810 26.23 -5.81 12.77
CA PHE A 810 25.90 -6.39 14.07
C PHE A 810 24.42 -6.76 14.25
N GLU A 811 23.54 -5.99 13.61
CA GLU A 811 22.08 -6.10 13.77
C GLU A 811 21.36 -6.20 12.43
N ASN A 812 21.81 -5.44 11.43
CA ASN A 812 21.06 -5.25 10.19
C ASN A 812 21.71 -6.01 9.02
N GLY A 813 20.97 -6.95 8.44
CA GLY A 813 21.33 -7.52 7.15
C GLY A 813 21.06 -6.51 6.04
N PHE A 814 22.07 -6.24 5.21
CA PHE A 814 21.97 -5.30 4.09
C PHE A 814 22.21 -6.03 2.76
N GLN A 815 21.15 -6.14 1.96
CA GLN A 815 21.21 -6.55 0.55
C GLN A 815 20.34 -5.58 -0.23
N PHE A 816 20.94 -4.76 -1.09
CA PHE A 816 20.22 -3.69 -1.78
C PHE A 816 19.86 -4.10 -3.22
N GLU A 817 18.59 -3.97 -3.58
CA GLU A 817 18.10 -4.14 -4.96
C GLU A 817 17.58 -2.82 -5.53
N LYS A 818 17.61 -2.74 -6.86
CA LYS A 818 17.33 -1.53 -7.63
C LYS A 818 15.82 -1.43 -7.91
N VAL A 819 15.18 -0.32 -7.53
CA VAL A 819 13.70 -0.22 -7.45
C VAL A 819 13.05 0.26 -8.75
N LYS A 820 13.80 1.01 -9.56
CA LYS A 820 13.46 1.49 -10.90
C LYS A 820 14.60 1.15 -11.86
N ASP A 821 14.47 1.50 -13.14
CA ASP A 821 15.62 1.51 -14.06
C ASP A 821 16.60 2.68 -13.80
N THR A 822 16.31 3.60 -12.86
CA THR A 822 17.18 4.72 -12.48
C THR A 822 18.29 4.28 -11.52
N ASP A 823 19.55 4.60 -11.87
CA ASP A 823 20.79 3.98 -11.32
C ASP A 823 21.11 4.23 -9.84
N ASN A 824 20.29 5.04 -9.17
CA ASN A 824 20.62 5.66 -7.88
C ASN A 824 19.62 5.30 -6.76
N ASN A 825 18.54 4.55 -7.07
CA ASN A 825 17.45 4.21 -6.16
C ASN A 825 17.50 2.75 -5.68
N PHE A 826 17.55 2.55 -4.36
CA PHE A 826 17.79 1.23 -3.75
C PHE A 826 16.90 0.94 -2.54
N GLU A 827 16.37 -0.28 -2.48
CA GLU A 827 15.65 -0.82 -1.31
C GLU A 827 16.44 -1.99 -0.73
N ASN A 828 16.54 -2.06 0.60
CA ASN A 828 17.01 -3.29 1.25
C ASN A 828 15.97 -4.39 1.03
N VAL A 829 16.37 -5.56 0.57
CA VAL A 829 15.47 -6.72 0.42
C VAL A 829 15.65 -7.75 1.54
N MET A 830 16.72 -7.63 2.32
CA MET A 830 17.09 -8.60 3.36
C MET A 830 16.14 -8.54 4.56
N TRP A 831 15.60 -9.69 4.93
CA TRP A 831 14.79 -9.89 6.14
C TRP A 831 15.42 -10.96 7.04
N ASN A 832 15.27 -10.80 8.36
CA ASN A 832 15.52 -11.86 9.32
C ASN A 832 14.21 -12.64 9.53
N LEU A 833 14.24 -13.97 9.40
CA LEU A 833 13.22 -14.85 9.96
C LEU A 833 13.51 -15.08 11.44
N LEU A 834 12.62 -14.62 12.32
CA LEU A 834 12.76 -14.79 13.77
C LEU A 834 11.67 -15.74 14.28
N ARG A 835 12.06 -16.74 15.09
CA ARG A 835 11.16 -17.66 15.79
C ARG A 835 11.15 -17.35 17.29
N ILE A 836 9.98 -17.43 17.93
CA ILE A 836 9.88 -17.48 19.39
C ILE A 836 9.98 -18.94 19.83
N ASP A 837 10.95 -19.22 20.69
CA ASP A 837 11.32 -20.56 21.13
C ASP A 837 11.74 -20.49 22.61
N ASN A 838 11.03 -21.21 23.49
CA ASN A 838 11.25 -21.20 24.94
C ASN A 838 11.36 -19.77 25.53
N PHE A 839 10.40 -18.91 25.15
CA PHE A 839 10.30 -17.48 25.47
C PHE A 839 11.47 -16.60 24.99
N LYS A 840 12.37 -17.12 24.15
CA LYS A 840 13.48 -16.38 23.54
C LYS A 840 13.21 -16.18 22.05
N THR A 841 13.67 -15.05 21.52
CA THR A 841 13.67 -14.83 20.07
C THR A 841 14.98 -15.33 19.48
N ILE A 842 14.90 -16.26 18.53
CA ILE A 842 16.04 -16.80 17.78
C ILE A 842 15.90 -16.46 16.29
N ARG A 843 17.02 -16.24 15.60
CA ARG A 843 17.03 -16.06 14.14
C ARG A 843 17.22 -17.42 13.48
N LEU A 844 16.37 -17.73 12.51
CA LEU A 844 16.52 -18.90 11.65
C LEU A 844 17.67 -18.65 10.65
N THR A 845 18.57 -19.62 10.55
CA THR A 845 19.68 -19.67 9.59
C THR A 845 19.29 -20.48 8.34
N GLU A 846 20.11 -20.48 7.30
CA GLU A 846 19.89 -21.35 6.13
C GLU A 846 19.79 -22.84 6.53
N SER A 847 20.57 -23.28 7.53
CA SER A 847 20.47 -24.63 8.10
C SER A 847 19.15 -24.91 8.85
N ASP A 848 18.50 -23.90 9.43
CA ASP A 848 17.14 -24.04 10.01
C ASP A 848 16.03 -24.06 8.94
N LEU A 849 16.41 -23.81 7.69
CA LEU A 849 15.59 -23.84 6.48
C LEU A 849 15.97 -25.00 5.54
N ILE A 850 16.73 -25.99 6.01
CA ILE A 850 16.91 -27.29 5.35
C ILE A 850 15.89 -28.26 5.99
N PRO A 851 15.21 -29.14 5.22
CA PRO A 851 14.39 -30.19 5.81
C PRO A 851 15.26 -31.07 6.72
N VAL A 852 14.83 -31.27 7.97
CA VAL A 852 15.35 -32.40 8.75
C VAL A 852 14.87 -33.66 8.03
N GLU A 853 15.79 -34.56 7.67
CA GLU A 853 15.41 -35.86 7.13
C GLU A 853 14.61 -36.60 8.20
N HIS A 854 13.30 -36.74 7.97
CA HIS A 854 12.49 -37.69 8.71
C HIS A 854 12.97 -39.08 8.32
N GLU A 855 13.72 -39.74 9.20
CA GLU A 855 14.01 -41.17 9.09
C GLU A 855 12.66 -41.91 8.98
N ALA A 856 12.45 -42.58 7.85
CA ALA A 856 11.25 -43.38 7.62
C ALA A 856 11.38 -44.70 8.40
N GLY A 857 10.78 -44.73 9.59
CA GLY A 857 10.63 -45.92 10.44
C GLY A 857 9.42 -46.76 10.09
#